data_AF-A0A2T4WW37-F1
#
_entry.id   AF-A0A2T4WW37-F1
#
_cell.length_a   1.000
_cell.length_b   1.000
_cell.length_c   1.000
_cell.angle_alpha   90.00
_cell.angle_beta   90.00
_cell.angle_gamma   90.00
#
_symmetry.space_group_name_H-M   'P 1'
#
loop_
_entity.id
_entity.type
_entity.pdbx_description
1 polymer ?
#
loop_
_entity_poly.entity_id
_entity_poly.type
_entity_poly.pdbx_seq_one_letter_code
_entity_poly.pdbx_strand_id
1 'polypeptide(L)'
;MRFYYTLCLVVLGLSGLTAQDFQFIAEQQVQLPATAEVYFPLSTYRTLRVELAAVRQHLQAAPAESARELAKSTATIALPLPDGRTQAYRVVESSVLQPETQARWPQLRTYRLLNVDDSRYTGRLSVTPRGVTAVMNSAKGLIFIEPYAADALPYHLVYYGDDVVLDEVTQSQLTCGNAPDEQRELFSDNLASFSPVPLAGEEKTSLPSQIREYILALTCTGEYAQTQGGTIEGVLASFVTIVNVANASFEQEAGVRVTLIGNVEQLIFLNGATDPFAAYNSAPDLLPAVRGAITSQGFPTSAYDMGHVFTVGPCLDAMGDPTIGGQAALGSICQGNKDRALTCLQGSVTAVVRRVFVHEVGHQFNMQHTWANCPGSLDQLSSGSAFEPGSGSTIMSYSGSCGDQNVGGAVAPYYHGHSIDQFKSFTQEGAGSVCPTIIETNNTDPKVSTDYANGFYIPISTPFELVASAIDAENDNLTYCWEEMDLGPVSILGTPNGNAPIFRSYDPVSDPSRVFPRLSRIINNTTSVAEVLPTYSRNLTFACTVRDNNPEVGATGKATVAFKSTATAGPFLVLSPNDGSETWQVGDTREVRWDVANTTNELVNCQLVNIRLSADGGLTYPYLLAEGTPNSGSALVSVPNVVGGNMRIRVEANRNVFFDISNANFSIQPATAPTYTLDYGPIFQQVCLPNTVEVNFNTNAILAYEGTISLGISSELPAGVTASFSANDIQAGASSTLQLDLENLQGFDGPLAVVVAAATADLDTFFRTVYLNVVDNNFSDLALLTPAEGAMDILLSTDFSWTLLPNAETYDWELATDAGFSNVIDSRMGLGQTTFTSALQFAANSLFFWRVRPSNACGTGAWSAPQVFHTVNAVCSPLPSEDTPVNIPGTGPLPTRTSEIFVPFTGLISDINIPFLRVGYQPIQNFRITLISPAGTRVVLYNRNCFSTSEVTVGFDDDAPNSIVCPPDDGIVFRPFEPLSVLIGENSQGIWTLEVKVLETGFGAPGTIGEWNIEFCALGNAVGPEMMTNDTLFVPPSMANPVTADLLRAVDTEQGPGELVYSLVSTPAFGSLYVIDRELEPGSTFTQATINAGNLVYLNTDPAAVNDAFSFVVEDGTGGFLAVQRFNIKIDENAVVGTTEIAAATAFKLFPNPTTDRARIQLAAPLAQSVPLRIFNVNGQTMLQTTLATGSLDFEWTTAAWPAGIYLVQMGDQTRRLVKQ
;
A
#
# COMPACT_ATOMS: atom_id res chain seq x y z
N MET A 1 75.24 6.59 -49.92
CA MET A 1 74.62 5.25 -49.77
C MET A 1 73.13 5.51 -49.57
N ARG A 2 72.30 5.39 -50.60
CA ARG A 2 71.75 4.16 -51.22
C ARG A 2 70.43 3.74 -50.54
N PHE A 3 69.33 3.98 -51.28
CA PHE A 3 68.06 3.25 -51.31
C PHE A 3 67.14 3.39 -50.06
N TYR A 4 65.91 3.92 -50.09
CA TYR A 4 64.85 3.88 -51.12
C TYR A 4 63.95 5.14 -51.05
N TYR A 5 63.84 5.87 -52.17
CA TYR A 5 62.87 6.95 -52.39
C TYR A 5 61.96 6.54 -53.57
N THR A 6 60.94 5.72 -53.31
CA THR A 6 59.86 5.48 -54.28
C THR A 6 58.57 4.99 -53.60
N LEU A 7 57.92 5.80 -52.76
CA LEU A 7 56.49 5.64 -52.43
C LEU A 7 55.84 6.88 -51.78
N CYS A 8 56.10 8.09 -52.29
CA CYS A 8 55.50 9.34 -51.77
C CYS A 8 54.39 9.93 -52.67
N LEU A 9 53.73 9.14 -53.52
CA LEU A 9 52.73 9.66 -54.47
C LEU A 9 51.39 8.89 -54.53
N VAL A 10 51.06 8.05 -53.53
CA VAL A 10 49.77 7.32 -53.47
C VAL A 10 49.06 7.42 -52.09
N VAL A 11 49.52 8.28 -51.17
CA VAL A 11 48.86 8.49 -49.86
C VAL A 11 48.41 9.94 -49.69
N LEU A 12 47.70 10.47 -50.69
CA LEU A 12 47.01 11.78 -50.64
C LEU A 12 45.58 11.70 -51.21
N GLY A 13 44.98 10.52 -51.20
CA GLY A 13 43.59 10.32 -51.60
C GLY A 13 43.00 9.14 -50.87
N LEU A 14 42.59 9.36 -49.62
CA LEU A 14 41.62 8.57 -48.84
C LEU A 14 41.46 9.17 -47.42
N SER A 15 41.39 10.50 -47.32
CA SER A 15 40.63 11.12 -46.23
C SER A 15 39.18 11.13 -46.70
N GLY A 16 38.46 10.04 -46.46
CA GLY A 16 37.01 10.04 -46.61
C GLY A 16 36.45 11.15 -45.73
N LEU A 17 35.95 12.20 -46.37
CA LEU A 17 35.08 13.18 -45.73
C LEU A 17 33.91 12.40 -45.14
N THR A 18 33.91 12.16 -43.82
CA THR A 18 32.69 11.74 -43.14
C THR A 18 31.75 12.94 -43.20
N ALA A 19 30.73 12.85 -44.06
CA ALA A 19 29.64 13.83 -44.03
C ALA A 19 29.04 13.82 -42.61
N GLN A 20 28.90 15.00 -41.99
CA GLN A 20 28.19 15.11 -40.72
C GLN A 20 26.69 14.91 -40.99
N ASP A 21 26.05 13.97 -40.29
CA ASP A 21 24.63 13.67 -40.44
C ASP A 21 23.73 14.89 -40.18
N PHE A 22 24.12 15.69 -39.17
CA PHE A 22 23.46 16.93 -38.75
C PHE A 22 24.47 18.06 -38.66
N GLN A 23 24.14 19.21 -39.25
CA GLN A 23 24.97 20.41 -39.22
C GLN A 23 24.16 21.61 -38.72
N PHE A 24 24.61 22.26 -37.65
CA PHE A 24 24.06 23.56 -37.25
C PHE A 24 24.36 24.61 -38.31
N ILE A 25 23.33 25.35 -38.72
CA ILE A 25 23.44 26.43 -39.70
C ILE A 25 22.85 27.72 -39.11
N ALA A 26 23.16 28.85 -39.75
CA ALA A 26 22.46 30.09 -39.43
C ALA A 26 21.12 30.11 -40.17
N GLU A 27 20.06 30.64 -39.54
CA GLU A 27 18.73 30.67 -40.17
C GLU A 27 18.73 31.42 -41.51
N GLN A 28 19.58 32.43 -41.69
CA GLN A 28 19.73 33.15 -42.96
C GLN A 28 20.25 32.28 -44.11
N GLN A 29 20.74 31.07 -43.82
CA GLN A 29 21.17 30.08 -44.80
C GLN A 29 20.05 29.14 -45.24
N VAL A 30 18.88 29.19 -44.61
CA VAL A 30 17.70 28.40 -44.99
C VAL A 30 17.11 28.98 -46.27
N GLN A 31 16.91 28.12 -47.27
CA GLN A 31 16.30 28.50 -48.56
C GLN A 31 15.07 27.63 -48.81
N LEU A 32 13.90 28.26 -48.83
CA LEU A 32 12.63 27.56 -48.98
C LEU A 32 12.00 27.78 -50.36
N PRO A 33 11.23 26.80 -50.88
CA PRO A 33 10.32 27.03 -51.98
C PRO A 33 9.34 28.17 -51.67
N ALA A 34 8.92 28.92 -52.70
CA ALA A 34 7.95 30.01 -52.55
C ALA A 34 6.57 29.54 -52.02
N THR A 35 6.30 28.24 -52.09
CA THR A 35 5.08 27.58 -51.62
C THR A 35 5.21 26.98 -50.22
N ALA A 36 6.39 27.08 -49.58
CA ALA A 36 6.58 26.53 -48.25
C ALA A 36 5.92 27.45 -47.21
N GLU A 37 4.92 26.93 -46.52
CA GLU A 37 4.34 27.59 -45.36
C GLU A 37 5.22 27.33 -44.13
N VAL A 38 5.75 28.40 -43.55
CA VAL A 38 6.52 28.36 -42.30
C VAL A 38 5.60 28.84 -41.19
N TYR A 39 5.15 27.92 -40.34
CA TYR A 39 4.42 28.26 -39.13
C TYR A 39 4.86 27.36 -37.98
N PHE A 40 5.78 27.89 -37.17
CA PHE A 40 6.21 27.27 -35.91
C PHE A 40 6.11 28.32 -34.81
N PRO A 41 5.19 28.16 -33.84
CA PRO A 41 5.05 29.07 -32.71
C PRO A 41 6.16 28.81 -31.69
N LEU A 42 7.43 29.07 -32.03
CA LEU A 42 8.59 28.80 -31.18
C LEU A 42 9.24 30.10 -30.70
N SER A 43 9.48 30.19 -29.39
CA SER A 43 10.21 31.29 -28.76
C SER A 43 11.72 31.15 -28.89
N THR A 44 12.25 29.93 -28.83
CA THR A 44 13.67 29.60 -28.97
C THR A 44 13.85 28.33 -29.80
N TYR A 45 14.82 28.32 -30.71
CA TYR A 45 15.19 27.13 -31.51
C TYR A 45 16.57 27.30 -32.16
N ARG A 46 17.09 26.21 -32.73
CA ARG A 46 18.23 26.24 -33.66
C ARG A 46 17.88 25.58 -34.98
N THR A 47 18.51 26.05 -36.06
CA THR A 47 18.34 25.50 -37.41
C THR A 47 19.45 24.52 -37.76
N LEU A 48 19.05 23.47 -38.47
CA LEU A 48 19.88 22.34 -38.85
C LEU A 48 19.78 22.11 -40.35
N ARG A 49 20.90 21.69 -40.96
CA ARG A 49 20.91 21.01 -42.25
C ARG A 49 21.16 19.53 -42.00
N VAL A 50 20.30 18.68 -42.55
CA VAL A 50 20.33 17.23 -42.36
C VAL A 50 20.60 16.51 -43.68
N GLU A 51 21.69 15.74 -43.72
CA GLU A 51 22.01 14.92 -44.90
C GLU A 51 21.28 13.56 -44.79
N LEU A 52 20.01 13.54 -45.21
CA LEU A 52 19.08 12.41 -45.02
C LEU A 52 19.62 11.06 -45.52
N ALA A 53 20.41 11.06 -46.61
CA ALA A 53 21.03 9.84 -47.12
C ALA A 53 22.09 9.27 -46.16
N ALA A 54 22.86 10.15 -45.49
CA ALA A 54 23.86 9.75 -44.50
C ALA A 54 23.18 9.18 -43.25
N VAL A 55 22.12 9.85 -42.75
CA VAL A 55 21.29 9.35 -41.63
C VAL A 55 20.73 7.95 -41.92
N ARG A 56 20.15 7.75 -43.12
CA ARG A 56 19.64 6.43 -43.53
C ARG A 56 20.73 5.37 -43.58
N GLN A 57 21.90 5.71 -44.11
CA GLN A 57 23.03 4.79 -44.18
C GLN A 57 23.55 4.42 -42.78
N HIS A 58 23.61 5.39 -41.87
CA HIS A 58 24.05 5.17 -40.49
C HIS A 58 23.11 4.20 -39.76
N LEU A 59 21.80 4.41 -39.89
CA LEU A 59 20.78 3.62 -39.20
C LEU A 59 20.51 2.24 -39.81
N GLN A 60 21.06 1.92 -41.00
CA GLN A 60 20.99 0.55 -41.56
C GLN A 60 21.69 -0.49 -40.68
N ALA A 61 22.63 -0.07 -39.83
CA ALA A 61 23.33 -0.95 -38.90
C ALA A 61 22.53 -1.23 -37.61
N ALA A 62 21.40 -0.54 -37.39
CA ALA A 62 20.57 -0.75 -36.22
C ALA A 62 19.90 -2.14 -36.29
N PRO A 63 20.05 -2.99 -35.25
CA PRO A 63 19.32 -4.26 -35.21
C PRO A 63 17.83 -4.00 -34.99
N ALA A 64 16.99 -4.95 -35.40
CA ALA A 64 15.59 -4.97 -35.00
C ALA A 64 15.46 -5.16 -33.48
N GLU A 65 14.53 -4.46 -32.84
CA GLU A 65 14.25 -4.55 -31.40
C GLU A 65 14.00 -5.99 -30.95
N SER A 66 13.29 -6.79 -31.75
CA SER A 66 13.03 -8.21 -31.47
C SER A 66 14.27 -9.10 -31.50
N ALA A 67 15.37 -8.65 -32.12
CA ALA A 67 16.64 -9.38 -32.18
C ALA A 67 17.67 -8.89 -31.16
N ARG A 68 17.48 -7.68 -30.61
CA ARG A 68 18.41 -7.05 -29.68
C ARG A 68 17.71 -5.97 -28.86
N GLU A 69 17.75 -6.13 -27.54
CA GLU A 69 17.36 -5.10 -26.58
C GLU A 69 18.11 -3.78 -26.80
N LEU A 70 17.42 -2.66 -26.60
CA LEU A 70 17.96 -1.31 -26.82
C LEU A 70 19.23 -1.05 -25.98
N ALA A 71 19.23 -1.47 -24.72
CA ALA A 71 20.38 -1.33 -23.81
C ALA A 71 21.64 -2.07 -24.30
N LYS A 72 21.45 -3.16 -25.06
CA LYS A 72 22.54 -4.01 -25.59
C LYS A 72 22.92 -3.67 -27.04
N SER A 73 22.31 -2.66 -27.65
CA SER A 73 22.64 -2.25 -29.01
C SER A 73 24.02 -1.58 -29.10
N THR A 74 24.79 -1.95 -30.13
CA THR A 74 26.07 -1.31 -30.47
C THR A 74 25.93 -0.25 -31.57
N ALA A 75 24.77 -0.18 -32.23
CA ALA A 75 24.46 0.86 -33.19
C ALA A 75 24.19 2.17 -32.44
N THR A 76 24.77 3.27 -32.90
CA THR A 76 24.60 4.58 -32.27
C THR A 76 24.31 5.67 -33.30
N ILE A 77 23.71 6.78 -32.86
CA ILE A 77 23.54 8.00 -33.66
C ILE A 77 23.81 9.22 -32.78
N ALA A 78 24.43 10.26 -33.34
CA ALA A 78 24.65 11.53 -32.66
C ALA A 78 23.56 12.53 -33.07
N LEU A 79 22.76 13.01 -32.12
CA LEU A 79 21.67 13.95 -32.35
C LEU A 79 22.00 15.33 -31.77
N PRO A 80 21.69 16.43 -32.49
CA PRO A 80 21.87 17.78 -31.98
C PRO A 80 20.90 18.12 -30.84
N LEU A 81 21.35 18.96 -29.92
CA LEU A 81 20.54 19.48 -28.81
C LEU A 81 20.26 20.99 -28.98
N PRO A 82 19.19 21.54 -28.36
CA PRO A 82 18.87 22.97 -28.46
C PRO A 82 19.95 23.90 -27.91
N ASP A 83 20.79 23.42 -26.99
CA ASP A 83 21.90 24.20 -26.44
C ASP A 83 23.12 24.32 -27.40
N GLY A 84 23.11 23.59 -28.52
CA GLY A 84 24.18 23.59 -29.53
C GLY A 84 25.18 22.44 -29.38
N ARG A 85 25.02 21.57 -28.38
CA ARG A 85 25.80 20.33 -28.24
C ARG A 85 25.20 19.20 -29.10
N THR A 86 25.89 18.07 -29.12
CA THR A 86 25.43 16.81 -29.72
C THR A 86 25.46 15.70 -28.67
N GLN A 87 24.44 14.86 -28.63
CA GLN A 87 24.31 13.73 -27.71
C GLN A 87 24.31 12.40 -28.49
N ALA A 88 25.05 11.41 -27.99
CA ALA A 88 25.05 10.07 -28.56
C ALA A 88 23.91 9.22 -27.96
N TYR A 89 23.23 8.48 -28.84
CA TYR A 89 22.15 7.55 -28.49
C TYR A 89 22.45 6.17 -29.05
N ARG A 90 22.21 5.11 -28.26
CA ARG A 90 22.05 3.75 -28.79
C ARG A 90 20.73 3.66 -29.53
N VAL A 91 20.68 2.85 -30.59
CA VAL A 91 19.51 2.75 -31.47
C VAL A 91 19.13 1.31 -31.79
N VAL A 92 17.83 1.04 -31.83
CA VAL A 92 17.25 -0.19 -32.41
C VAL A 92 16.08 0.19 -33.31
N GLU A 93 15.87 -0.58 -34.37
CA GLU A 93 14.70 -0.43 -35.23
C GLU A 93 13.46 -0.98 -34.51
N SER A 94 12.46 -0.12 -34.33
CA SER A 94 11.19 -0.42 -33.68
C SER A 94 10.08 0.13 -34.57
N SER A 95 9.63 -0.70 -35.52
CA SER A 95 8.66 -0.33 -36.54
C SER A 95 7.28 -0.07 -35.94
N VAL A 96 6.66 1.06 -36.30
CA VAL A 96 5.22 1.30 -36.03
C VAL A 96 4.31 0.74 -37.13
N LEU A 97 4.89 0.16 -38.18
CA LEU A 97 4.18 -0.50 -39.28
C LEU A 97 4.22 -2.02 -39.11
N GLN A 98 3.09 -2.67 -39.40
CA GLN A 98 3.04 -4.13 -39.52
C GLN A 98 3.96 -4.64 -40.66
N PRO A 99 4.51 -5.87 -40.56
CA PRO A 99 5.57 -6.36 -41.45
C PRO A 99 5.25 -6.24 -42.95
N GLU A 100 4.02 -6.50 -43.37
CA GLU A 100 3.58 -6.42 -44.76
C GLU A 100 3.52 -4.98 -45.30
N THR A 101 3.15 -4.02 -44.46
CA THR A 101 3.16 -2.60 -44.82
C THR A 101 4.59 -2.07 -44.87
N GLN A 102 5.41 -2.45 -43.88
CA GLN A 102 6.82 -2.09 -43.82
C GLN A 102 7.61 -2.60 -45.03
N ALA A 103 7.30 -3.80 -45.52
CA ALA A 103 7.93 -4.38 -46.71
C ALA A 103 7.59 -3.61 -48.00
N ARG A 104 6.39 -3.03 -48.09
CA ARG A 104 5.95 -2.22 -49.25
C ARG A 104 6.44 -0.78 -49.20
N TRP A 105 6.65 -0.25 -48.00
CA TRP A 105 7.15 1.11 -47.76
C TRP A 105 8.49 1.09 -47.01
N PRO A 106 9.57 0.51 -47.58
CA PRO A 106 10.84 0.30 -46.88
C PRO A 106 11.59 1.58 -46.50
N GLN A 107 11.20 2.73 -47.04
CA GLN A 107 11.75 4.05 -46.77
C GLN A 107 11.16 4.75 -45.54
N LEU A 108 10.09 4.20 -44.96
CA LEU A 108 9.51 4.66 -43.70
C LEU A 108 10.08 3.80 -42.57
N ARG A 109 10.91 4.37 -41.70
CA ARG A 109 11.56 3.64 -40.61
C ARG A 109 11.42 4.39 -39.30
N THR A 110 11.27 3.64 -38.22
CA THR A 110 11.17 4.17 -36.86
C THR A 110 12.11 3.43 -35.92
N TYR A 111 12.64 4.16 -34.94
CA TYR A 111 13.70 3.71 -34.05
C TYR A 111 13.42 4.15 -32.62
N ARG A 112 13.86 3.34 -31.65
CA ARG A 112 14.00 3.75 -30.25
C ARG A 112 15.41 4.25 -30.00
N LEU A 113 15.52 5.23 -29.11
CA LEU A 113 16.76 5.88 -28.73
C LEU A 113 16.98 5.69 -27.22
N LEU A 114 18.22 5.41 -26.83
CA LEU A 114 18.65 5.41 -25.43
C LEU A 114 19.90 6.26 -25.28
N ASN A 115 19.85 7.28 -24.43
CA ASN A 115 20.98 8.14 -24.18
C ASN A 115 22.15 7.32 -23.60
N VAL A 116 23.35 7.48 -24.17
CA VAL A 116 24.54 6.72 -23.77
C VAL A 116 25.06 7.13 -22.39
N ASP A 117 24.85 8.38 -22.00
CA ASP A 117 25.40 8.97 -20.77
C ASP A 117 24.45 8.87 -19.57
N ASP A 118 23.14 8.73 -19.81
CA ASP A 118 22.11 8.63 -18.75
C ASP A 118 20.92 7.78 -19.23
N SER A 119 20.77 6.58 -18.66
CA SER A 119 19.77 5.60 -19.09
C SER A 119 18.32 6.03 -18.84
N ARG A 120 18.07 7.07 -18.02
CA ARG A 120 16.72 7.64 -17.82
C ARG A 120 16.14 8.24 -19.10
N TYR A 121 17.00 8.69 -20.01
CA TYR A 121 16.58 9.49 -21.15
C TYR A 121 16.48 8.62 -22.40
N THR A 122 15.24 8.29 -22.74
CA THR A 122 14.86 7.57 -23.95
C THR A 122 14.30 8.52 -25.01
N GLY A 123 14.03 8.00 -26.19
CA GLY A 123 13.39 8.77 -27.26
C GLY A 123 12.94 7.91 -28.43
N ARG A 124 12.28 8.56 -29.38
CA ARG A 124 11.76 7.97 -30.61
C ARG A 124 12.23 8.79 -31.81
N LEU A 125 12.65 8.11 -32.85
CA LEU A 125 13.14 8.72 -34.10
C LEU A 125 12.43 8.11 -35.31
N SER A 126 11.89 8.93 -36.20
CA SER A 126 11.39 8.52 -37.50
C SER A 126 12.26 9.09 -38.62
N VAL A 127 12.50 8.26 -39.64
CA VAL A 127 13.18 8.65 -40.88
C VAL A 127 12.26 8.32 -42.03
N THR A 128 11.77 9.37 -42.69
CA THR A 128 10.78 9.27 -43.77
C THR A 128 11.26 10.04 -45.00
N PRO A 129 10.55 9.99 -46.15
CA PRO A 129 10.77 10.90 -47.27
C PRO A 129 10.64 12.37 -46.92
N ARG A 130 9.90 12.71 -45.85
CA ARG A 130 9.68 14.09 -45.38
C ARG A 130 10.79 14.60 -44.45
N GLY A 131 11.75 13.75 -44.08
CA GLY A 131 12.88 14.13 -43.23
C GLY A 131 13.05 13.25 -42.00
N VAL A 132 13.70 13.83 -41.00
CA VAL A 132 14.00 13.23 -39.70
C VAL A 132 13.12 13.92 -38.66
N THR A 133 12.33 13.13 -37.92
CA THR A 133 11.60 13.63 -36.75
C THR A 133 12.03 12.85 -35.52
N ALA A 134 12.48 13.53 -34.46
CA ALA A 134 12.86 12.91 -33.20
C ALA A 134 12.17 13.59 -32.02
N VAL A 135 11.80 12.80 -31.02
CA VAL A 135 11.41 13.25 -29.68
C VAL A 135 12.29 12.53 -28.67
N MET A 136 12.90 13.28 -27.75
CA MET A 136 13.85 12.76 -26.76
C MET A 136 13.58 13.36 -25.39
N ASN A 137 13.65 12.54 -24.35
CA ASN A 137 13.55 12.98 -22.96
C ASN A 137 14.85 13.66 -22.52
N SER A 138 14.74 14.62 -21.61
CA SER A 138 15.90 15.26 -20.97
C SER A 138 15.53 15.82 -19.60
N ALA A 139 16.53 16.23 -18.82
CA ALA A 139 16.31 16.93 -17.54
C ALA A 139 15.54 18.25 -17.66
N LYS A 140 15.44 18.83 -18.87
CA LYS A 140 14.72 20.09 -19.16
C LYS A 140 13.40 19.85 -19.93
N GLY A 141 12.86 18.63 -19.85
CA GLY A 141 11.69 18.23 -20.62
C GLY A 141 12.03 17.67 -21.99
N LEU A 142 11.03 17.59 -22.87
CA LEU A 142 11.17 16.99 -24.20
C LEU A 142 11.99 17.86 -25.15
N ILE A 143 12.79 17.22 -25.99
CA ILE A 143 13.53 17.82 -27.08
C ILE A 143 12.96 17.30 -28.40
N PHE A 144 12.72 18.21 -29.33
CA PHE A 144 12.21 17.88 -30.67
C PHE A 144 13.26 18.19 -31.73
N ILE A 145 13.34 17.30 -32.72
CA ILE A 145 13.96 17.58 -34.03
C ILE A 145 12.86 17.35 -35.07
N GLU A 146 12.60 18.31 -35.94
CA GLU A 146 11.60 18.14 -37.00
C GLU A 146 11.91 19.02 -38.24
N PRO A 147 11.33 18.74 -39.41
CA PRO A 147 11.53 19.54 -40.61
C PRO A 147 11.15 21.01 -40.42
N TYR A 148 11.92 21.93 -41.03
CA TYR A 148 11.71 23.39 -40.88
C TYR A 148 10.37 23.88 -41.46
N ALA A 149 9.82 23.18 -42.45
CA ALA A 149 8.50 23.38 -43.04
C ALA A 149 8.16 22.18 -43.94
N ALA A 150 6.91 22.11 -44.42
CA ALA A 150 6.55 21.15 -45.47
C ALA A 150 7.45 21.37 -46.70
N ASP A 151 8.01 20.29 -47.23
CA ASP A 151 8.92 20.29 -48.40
C ASP A 151 10.20 21.15 -48.25
N ALA A 152 10.63 21.41 -47.01
CA ALA A 152 11.80 22.25 -46.69
C ALA A 152 13.12 21.48 -46.54
N LEU A 153 13.20 20.24 -47.02
CA LEU A 153 14.44 19.47 -46.93
C LEU A 153 15.60 20.17 -47.68
N PRO A 154 16.83 20.17 -47.12
CA PRO A 154 17.31 19.41 -45.96
C PRO A 154 17.16 20.11 -44.58
N TYR A 155 16.39 21.19 -44.46
CA TYR A 155 16.38 22.04 -43.26
C TYR A 155 15.46 21.52 -42.16
N HIS A 156 15.94 21.55 -40.91
CA HIS A 156 15.23 21.09 -39.70
C HIS A 156 15.41 22.09 -38.56
N LEU A 157 14.58 21.95 -37.52
CA LEU A 157 14.61 22.69 -36.27
C LEU A 157 15.00 21.75 -35.12
N VAL A 158 15.66 22.29 -34.09
CA VAL A 158 15.83 21.63 -32.78
C VAL A 158 15.49 22.61 -31.65
N TYR A 159 14.63 22.19 -30.72
CA TYR A 159 14.06 23.03 -29.68
C TYR A 159 13.56 22.22 -28.46
N TYR A 160 13.29 22.89 -27.32
CA TYR A 160 12.64 22.26 -26.17
C TYR A 160 11.12 22.38 -26.28
N GLY A 161 10.38 21.37 -25.82
CA GLY A 161 8.92 21.36 -25.88
C GLY A 161 8.26 22.61 -25.28
N ASP A 162 8.84 23.14 -24.20
CA ASP A 162 8.39 24.35 -23.50
C ASP A 162 8.58 25.64 -24.30
N ASP A 163 9.42 25.63 -25.34
CA ASP A 163 9.63 26.80 -26.20
C ASP A 163 8.44 27.05 -27.15
N VAL A 164 7.46 26.14 -27.22
CA VAL A 164 6.25 26.28 -28.03
C VAL A 164 5.25 27.24 -27.37
N VAL A 165 4.98 28.37 -28.02
CA VAL A 165 4.13 29.46 -27.54
C VAL A 165 2.94 29.67 -28.47
N LEU A 166 1.82 29.03 -28.16
CA LEU A 166 0.56 29.22 -28.88
C LEU A 166 -0.08 30.56 -28.50
N ASP A 167 -0.68 31.27 -29.46
CA ASP A 167 -1.48 32.46 -29.17
C ASP A 167 -2.80 32.09 -28.46
N GLU A 168 -3.42 33.08 -27.81
CA GLU A 168 -4.61 32.89 -26.97
C GLU A 168 -5.80 32.29 -27.75
N VAL A 169 -5.98 32.68 -29.02
CA VAL A 169 -7.06 32.14 -29.86
C VAL A 169 -6.80 30.67 -30.13
N THR A 170 -5.60 30.31 -30.61
CA THR A 170 -5.25 28.91 -30.85
C THR A 170 -5.36 28.09 -29.57
N GLN A 171 -4.92 28.59 -28.40
CA GLN A 171 -5.06 27.85 -27.14
C GLN A 171 -6.51 27.58 -26.74
N SER A 172 -7.42 28.55 -26.96
CA SER A 172 -8.85 28.37 -26.66
C SER A 172 -9.58 27.40 -27.60
N GLN A 173 -8.95 27.04 -28.73
CA GLN A 173 -9.50 26.13 -29.75
C GLN A 173 -8.98 24.68 -29.64
N LEU A 174 -8.36 24.35 -28.50
CA LEU A 174 -7.74 23.04 -28.25
C LEU A 174 -8.42 22.28 -27.10
N THR A 175 -9.67 22.61 -26.77
CA THR A 175 -10.47 21.84 -25.80
C THR A 175 -10.98 20.55 -26.44
N CYS A 176 -11.33 19.55 -25.63
CA CYS A 176 -12.01 18.35 -26.14
C CYS A 176 -13.46 18.70 -26.56
N GLY A 177 -13.99 17.94 -27.51
CA GLY A 177 -15.39 18.02 -27.91
C GLY A 177 -16.34 17.35 -26.92
N ASN A 178 -17.63 17.75 -26.96
CA ASN A 178 -18.70 17.12 -26.19
C ASN A 178 -19.81 16.64 -27.15
N ALA A 179 -20.28 15.39 -27.00
CA ALA A 179 -21.45 14.86 -27.70
C ALA A 179 -22.56 14.49 -26.70
N PRO A 180 -23.84 14.86 -26.95
CA PRO A 180 -24.98 14.50 -26.09
C PRO A 180 -25.22 12.98 -25.93
N ASP A 181 -24.78 12.18 -26.92
CA ASP A 181 -25.07 10.75 -27.03
C ASP A 181 -23.90 9.85 -26.58
N GLU A 182 -22.70 10.41 -26.44
CA GLU A 182 -21.59 9.74 -25.77
C GLU A 182 -21.83 9.89 -24.26
N GLN A 183 -21.58 8.84 -23.48
CA GLN A 183 -21.83 8.86 -22.04
C GLN A 183 -21.24 10.15 -21.48
N ARG A 184 -22.13 11.10 -21.13
CA ARG A 184 -21.74 12.34 -20.47
C ARG A 184 -20.80 11.93 -19.35
N GLU A 185 -19.65 12.60 -19.22
CA GLU A 185 -18.77 12.51 -18.04
C GLU A 185 -19.47 13.02 -16.76
N LEU A 186 -20.81 13.10 -16.78
CA LEU A 186 -21.68 13.56 -15.72
C LEU A 186 -21.95 12.44 -14.71
N PHE A 187 -21.26 12.56 -13.58
CA PHE A 187 -21.77 12.43 -12.22
C PHE A 187 -22.93 11.45 -11.98
N SER A 188 -22.65 10.45 -11.13
CA SER A 188 -23.60 10.06 -10.11
C SER A 188 -23.61 11.15 -9.01
N ASP A 189 -24.79 11.67 -8.67
CA ASP A 189 -25.05 12.63 -7.59
C ASP A 189 -24.80 12.07 -6.16
N ASN A 190 -23.96 11.04 -6.00
CA ASN A 190 -23.58 10.50 -4.70
C ASN A 190 -22.25 11.13 -4.22
N LEU A 191 -22.32 12.40 -3.83
CA LEU A 191 -21.31 13.08 -3.01
C LEU A 191 -21.25 12.55 -1.55
N ALA A 192 -21.64 11.29 -1.32
CA ALA A 192 -21.65 10.67 0.01
C ALA A 192 -21.20 9.20 0.04
N SER A 193 -20.79 8.60 -1.09
CA SER A 193 -20.40 7.18 -1.10
C SER A 193 -19.33 6.82 -2.12
N PHE A 194 -18.40 7.73 -2.38
CA PHE A 194 -17.01 7.31 -2.36
C PHE A 194 -16.55 7.49 -0.92
N SER A 195 -16.75 6.45 -0.10
CA SER A 195 -15.70 6.19 0.89
C SER A 195 -14.39 6.26 0.12
N PRO A 196 -13.33 6.89 0.65
CA PRO A 196 -12.02 6.51 0.19
C PRO A 196 -12.04 4.99 0.22
N VAL A 197 -11.92 4.32 -0.92
CA VAL A 197 -11.34 2.99 -0.90
C VAL A 197 -10.14 3.21 0.00
N PRO A 198 -10.01 2.51 1.13
CA PRO A 198 -8.76 2.56 1.86
C PRO A 198 -7.73 2.27 0.78
N LEU A 199 -6.95 3.29 0.40
CA LEU A 199 -5.63 3.09 -0.18
C LEU A 199 -4.79 2.56 0.98
N ALA A 200 -5.24 1.44 1.56
CA ALA A 200 -4.39 0.49 2.20
C ALA A 200 -3.39 0.17 1.11
N GLY A 201 -2.12 0.43 1.42
CA GLY A 201 -1.02 -0.09 0.64
C GLY A 201 -1.10 -1.61 0.70
N GLU A 202 -1.97 -2.20 -0.11
CA GLU A 202 -1.71 -3.56 -0.54
C GLU A 202 -0.43 -3.47 -1.35
N GLU A 203 0.62 -4.04 -0.77
CA GLU A 203 1.80 -4.47 -1.48
C GLU A 203 1.33 -5.38 -2.63
N LYS A 204 0.98 -4.79 -3.78
CA LYS A 204 1.01 -5.53 -5.03
C LYS A 204 2.47 -5.94 -5.19
N THR A 205 2.73 -7.22 -4.97
CA THR A 205 4.00 -7.89 -5.27
C THR A 205 4.53 -7.39 -6.62
N SER A 206 5.85 -7.16 -6.75
CA SER A 206 6.51 -6.71 -7.98
C SER A 206 6.07 -7.56 -9.18
N LEU A 207 5.06 -7.09 -9.91
CA LEU A 207 4.59 -7.74 -11.12
C LEU A 207 5.57 -7.37 -12.25
N PRO A 208 5.89 -8.31 -13.16
CA PRO A 208 6.68 -7.97 -14.33
C PRO A 208 5.91 -6.95 -15.18
N SER A 209 6.56 -5.84 -15.49
CA SER A 209 6.01 -4.81 -16.37
C SER A 209 6.08 -5.33 -17.81
N GLN A 210 5.00 -5.16 -18.57
CA GLN A 210 4.86 -5.68 -19.92
C GLN A 210 4.50 -4.56 -20.88
N ILE A 211 4.85 -4.72 -22.15
CA ILE A 211 4.32 -3.84 -23.21
C ILE A 211 3.01 -4.44 -23.72
N ARG A 212 1.93 -3.66 -23.69
CA ARG A 212 0.64 -3.99 -24.31
C ARG A 212 0.56 -3.31 -25.68
N GLU A 213 0.67 -4.09 -26.74
CA GLU A 213 0.64 -3.59 -28.11
C GLU A 213 -0.79 -3.65 -28.70
N TYR A 214 -1.28 -2.50 -29.16
CA TYR A 214 -2.59 -2.33 -29.79
C TYR A 214 -2.46 -1.91 -31.26
N ILE A 215 -3.36 -2.43 -32.09
CA ILE A 215 -3.44 -2.13 -33.53
C ILE A 215 -4.42 -0.97 -33.77
N LEU A 216 -3.91 0.13 -34.31
CA LEU A 216 -4.66 1.33 -34.68
C LEU A 216 -5.00 1.34 -36.17
N ALA A 217 -6.29 1.41 -36.49
CA ALA A 217 -6.80 1.78 -37.80
C ALA A 217 -6.89 3.31 -37.92
N LEU A 218 -5.84 3.93 -38.44
CA LEU A 218 -5.76 5.38 -38.65
C LEU A 218 -6.25 5.74 -40.04
N THR A 219 -7.18 6.68 -40.13
CA THR A 219 -7.69 7.24 -41.39
C THR A 219 -7.63 8.77 -41.38
N CYS A 220 -7.92 9.42 -42.50
CA CYS A 220 -7.92 10.89 -42.61
C CYS A 220 -8.95 11.41 -43.60
N THR A 221 -9.34 12.68 -43.43
CA THR A 221 -10.09 13.42 -44.45
C THR A 221 -9.19 13.78 -45.64
N GLY A 222 -9.81 14.04 -46.80
CA GLY A 222 -9.10 14.48 -47.99
C GLY A 222 -8.40 15.83 -47.79
N GLU A 223 -8.99 16.73 -47.01
CA GLU A 223 -8.42 18.02 -46.64
C GLU A 223 -7.11 17.83 -45.86
N TYR A 224 -7.10 16.92 -44.88
CA TYR A 224 -5.86 16.55 -44.19
C TYR A 224 -4.83 16.01 -45.16
N ALA A 225 -5.22 15.10 -46.05
CA ALA A 225 -4.30 14.54 -47.02
C ALA A 225 -3.63 15.60 -47.91
N GLN A 226 -4.38 16.65 -48.31
CA GLN A 226 -3.82 17.77 -49.06
C GLN A 226 -2.75 18.54 -48.26
N THR A 227 -2.97 18.80 -46.97
CA THR A 227 -1.95 19.44 -46.11
C THR A 227 -0.67 18.61 -45.94
N GLN A 228 -0.79 17.28 -46.10
CA GLN A 228 0.35 16.36 -46.03
C GLN A 228 0.97 16.07 -47.41
N GLY A 229 0.76 16.97 -48.38
CA GLY A 229 1.35 16.92 -49.72
C GLY A 229 0.50 16.20 -50.77
N GLY A 230 -0.73 15.82 -50.45
CA GLY A 230 -1.70 15.27 -51.42
C GLY A 230 -1.34 13.91 -51.99
N THR A 231 -0.44 13.16 -51.35
CA THR A 231 0.01 11.84 -51.79
C THR A 231 -0.13 10.81 -50.67
N ILE A 232 -0.31 9.55 -51.05
CA ILE A 232 -0.33 8.42 -50.10
C ILE A 232 0.97 8.37 -49.29
N GLU A 233 2.13 8.56 -49.94
CA GLU A 233 3.43 8.56 -49.27
C GLU A 233 3.56 9.68 -48.23
N GLY A 234 3.09 10.89 -48.57
CA GLY A 234 3.13 12.04 -47.67
C GLY A 234 2.25 11.84 -46.42
N VAL A 235 1.03 11.33 -46.60
CA VAL A 235 0.11 11.03 -45.49
C VAL A 235 0.64 9.88 -44.64
N LEU A 236 1.13 8.81 -45.26
CA LEU A 236 1.66 7.66 -44.53
C LEU A 236 2.91 8.02 -43.72
N ALA A 237 3.79 8.88 -44.24
CA ALA A 237 4.92 9.44 -43.48
C ALA A 237 4.46 10.25 -42.26
N SER A 238 3.34 10.98 -42.38
CA SER A 238 2.73 11.70 -41.27
C SER A 238 2.16 10.73 -40.22
N PHE A 239 1.41 9.71 -40.64
CA PHE A 239 0.86 8.67 -39.75
C PHE A 239 1.96 7.96 -38.95
N VAL A 240 3.06 7.59 -39.62
CA VAL A 240 4.24 7.00 -38.97
C VAL A 240 4.83 7.94 -37.92
N THR A 241 4.91 9.24 -38.23
CA THR A 241 5.45 10.23 -37.29
C THR A 241 4.53 10.44 -36.09
N ILE A 242 3.22 10.52 -36.31
CA ILE A 242 2.18 10.64 -35.26
C ILE A 242 2.30 9.50 -34.25
N VAL A 243 2.25 8.25 -34.72
CA VAL A 243 2.27 7.08 -33.84
C VAL A 243 3.62 6.95 -33.14
N ASN A 244 4.73 7.22 -33.83
CA ASN A 244 6.06 7.10 -33.25
C ASN A 244 6.33 8.15 -32.17
N VAL A 245 5.83 9.39 -32.33
CA VAL A 245 5.93 10.42 -31.30
C VAL A 245 5.03 10.10 -30.11
N ALA A 246 3.80 9.62 -30.34
CA ALA A 246 2.88 9.25 -29.27
C ALA A 246 3.40 8.08 -28.41
N ASN A 247 4.01 7.07 -29.04
CA ASN A 247 4.62 5.94 -28.34
C ASN A 247 5.76 6.37 -27.39
N ALA A 248 6.38 7.54 -27.58
CA ALA A 248 7.38 8.04 -26.63
C ALA A 248 6.77 8.33 -25.24
N SER A 249 5.50 8.72 -25.18
CA SER A 249 4.75 8.92 -23.93
C SER A 249 4.08 7.63 -23.44
N PHE A 250 3.40 6.91 -24.33
CA PHE A 250 2.63 5.71 -23.93
C PHE A 250 3.50 4.59 -23.34
N GLU A 251 4.68 4.37 -23.91
CA GLU A 251 5.58 3.31 -23.43
C GLU A 251 6.20 3.67 -22.09
N GLN A 252 6.50 4.95 -21.87
CA GLN A 252 7.18 5.44 -20.67
C GLN A 252 6.24 5.59 -19.48
N GLU A 253 4.99 6.00 -19.73
CA GLU A 253 4.04 6.29 -18.65
C GLU A 253 3.16 5.08 -18.28
N ALA A 254 2.95 4.14 -19.21
CA ALA A 254 1.94 3.10 -19.02
C ALA A 254 2.25 1.72 -19.63
N GLY A 255 3.42 1.55 -20.26
CA GLY A 255 3.76 0.31 -20.93
C GLY A 255 2.84 -0.04 -22.10
N VAL A 256 2.35 0.98 -22.83
CA VAL A 256 1.47 0.78 -23.99
C VAL A 256 2.21 1.13 -25.28
N ARG A 257 2.02 0.31 -26.31
CA ARG A 257 2.52 0.54 -27.66
C ARG A 257 1.37 0.52 -28.66
N VAL A 258 1.35 1.49 -29.57
CA VAL A 258 0.41 1.51 -30.69
C VAL A 258 1.14 1.27 -32.00
N THR A 259 0.59 0.40 -32.85
CA THR A 259 1.07 0.17 -34.23
C THR A 259 -0.04 0.40 -35.25
N LEU A 260 0.32 0.80 -36.47
CA LEU A 260 -0.63 1.00 -37.56
C LEU A 260 -1.05 -0.35 -38.16
N ILE A 261 -2.35 -0.50 -38.44
CA ILE A 261 -2.91 -1.69 -39.10
C ILE A 261 -2.16 -2.04 -40.41
N GLY A 262 -2.09 -3.34 -40.71
CA GLY A 262 -1.64 -3.83 -42.02
C GLY A 262 -2.40 -3.17 -43.16
N ASN A 263 -1.71 -2.77 -44.23
CA ASN A 263 -2.30 -2.09 -45.39
C ASN A 263 -3.01 -0.75 -45.08
N VAL A 264 -2.59 -0.03 -44.04
CA VAL A 264 -3.14 1.28 -43.66
C VAL A 264 -3.15 2.31 -44.80
N GLU A 265 -2.31 2.17 -45.83
CA GLU A 265 -2.35 3.07 -46.99
C GLU A 265 -3.67 3.05 -47.78
N GLN A 266 -4.49 2.01 -47.60
CA GLN A 266 -5.84 1.91 -48.16
C GLN A 266 -6.86 2.78 -47.42
N LEU A 267 -6.56 3.19 -46.19
CA LEU A 267 -7.40 4.06 -45.36
C LEU A 267 -7.13 5.56 -45.59
N ILE A 268 -6.33 5.89 -46.62
CA ILE A 268 -5.95 7.27 -46.96
C ILE A 268 -6.84 7.77 -48.10
N PHE A 269 -7.66 8.78 -47.81
CA PHE A 269 -8.48 9.47 -48.80
C PHE A 269 -7.78 10.75 -49.24
N LEU A 270 -7.48 10.89 -50.54
CA LEU A 270 -6.75 12.06 -51.04
C LEU A 270 -7.65 13.23 -51.44
N ASN A 271 -8.93 13.01 -51.69
CA ASN A 271 -9.84 14.02 -52.24
C ASN A 271 -11.07 14.17 -51.36
N GLY A 272 -11.19 15.34 -50.72
CA GLY A 272 -12.29 15.65 -49.79
C GLY A 272 -13.67 15.63 -50.44
N ALA A 273 -13.77 15.83 -51.76
CA ALA A 273 -15.04 15.72 -52.46
C ALA A 273 -15.55 14.27 -52.64
N THR A 274 -14.69 13.27 -52.41
CA THR A 274 -14.98 11.85 -52.64
C THR A 274 -14.67 10.96 -51.45
N ASP A 275 -14.21 11.56 -50.35
CA ASP A 275 -13.95 10.81 -49.13
C ASP A 275 -15.27 10.43 -48.44
N PRO A 276 -15.25 9.54 -47.43
CA PRO A 276 -16.45 9.07 -46.77
C PRO A 276 -16.99 10.03 -45.70
N PHE A 277 -16.44 11.25 -45.58
CA PHE A 277 -16.76 12.20 -44.53
C PHE A 277 -17.62 13.35 -45.08
N ALA A 278 -18.84 13.52 -44.55
CA ALA A 278 -19.78 14.52 -45.06
C ALA A 278 -19.32 15.97 -44.82
N ALA A 279 -18.62 16.20 -43.70
CA ALA A 279 -18.02 17.49 -43.35
C ALA A 279 -16.69 17.25 -42.64
N TYR A 280 -15.61 17.80 -43.19
CA TYR A 280 -14.25 17.52 -42.72
C TYR A 280 -13.93 18.15 -41.36
N ASN A 281 -14.65 19.19 -40.93
CA ASN A 281 -14.38 19.92 -39.70
C ASN A 281 -15.49 19.78 -38.65
N SER A 282 -16.43 18.86 -38.81
CA SER A 282 -17.57 18.68 -37.89
C SER A 282 -17.40 17.40 -37.08
N ALA A 283 -17.11 17.53 -35.77
CA ALA A 283 -16.93 16.36 -34.91
C ALA A 283 -18.17 15.42 -34.89
N PRO A 284 -19.42 15.93 -34.83
CA PRO A 284 -20.63 15.10 -34.92
C PRO A 284 -20.76 14.32 -36.23
N ASP A 285 -20.21 14.81 -37.34
CA ASP A 285 -20.25 14.11 -38.64
C ASP A 285 -19.09 13.11 -38.79
N LEU A 286 -17.91 13.46 -38.27
CA LEU A 286 -16.69 12.65 -38.40
C LEU A 286 -16.74 11.38 -37.57
N LEU A 287 -17.04 11.49 -36.26
CA LEU A 287 -17.04 10.35 -35.32
C LEU A 287 -17.89 9.15 -35.80
N PRO A 288 -19.17 9.31 -36.19
CA PRO A 288 -19.98 8.19 -36.65
C PRO A 288 -19.46 7.57 -37.96
N ALA A 289 -18.81 8.35 -38.83
CA ALA A 289 -18.36 7.95 -40.15
C ALA A 289 -17.06 7.12 -40.17
N VAL A 290 -16.20 7.24 -39.14
CA VAL A 290 -14.89 6.55 -39.07
C VAL A 290 -15.01 5.05 -39.34
N ARG A 291 -15.99 4.38 -38.70
CA ARG A 291 -16.25 2.95 -38.93
C ARG A 291 -16.53 2.61 -40.39
N GLY A 292 -17.38 3.41 -41.03
CA GLY A 292 -17.76 3.24 -42.42
C GLY A 292 -16.55 3.46 -43.34
N ALA A 293 -15.74 4.49 -43.04
CA ALA A 293 -14.50 4.77 -43.74
C ALA A 293 -13.55 3.57 -43.72
N ILE A 294 -13.37 2.94 -42.55
CA ILE A 294 -12.49 1.77 -42.39
C ILE A 294 -13.09 0.51 -43.04
N THR A 295 -14.34 0.18 -42.72
CA THR A 295 -14.98 -1.06 -43.18
C THR A 295 -15.28 -1.08 -44.68
N SER A 296 -15.53 0.08 -45.30
CA SER A 296 -15.72 0.19 -46.75
C SER A 296 -14.48 -0.18 -47.57
N GLN A 297 -13.28 -0.10 -46.97
CA GLN A 297 -12.02 -0.53 -47.58
C GLN A 297 -11.72 -2.02 -47.34
N GLY A 298 -12.65 -2.77 -46.75
CA GLY A 298 -12.51 -4.22 -46.54
C GLY A 298 -11.85 -4.63 -45.22
N PHE A 299 -11.65 -3.70 -44.29
CA PHE A 299 -11.14 -4.00 -42.94
C PHE A 299 -12.29 -4.29 -41.98
N PRO A 300 -12.53 -5.55 -41.57
CA PRO A 300 -13.56 -5.85 -40.58
C PRO A 300 -13.19 -5.22 -39.23
N THR A 301 -14.19 -4.98 -38.37
CA THR A 301 -13.96 -4.41 -37.04
C THR A 301 -13.10 -5.31 -36.14
N SER A 302 -12.91 -6.59 -36.46
CA SER A 302 -12.00 -7.49 -35.75
C SER A 302 -10.52 -7.32 -36.14
N ALA A 303 -10.19 -6.50 -37.13
CA ALA A 303 -8.82 -6.35 -37.65
C ALA A 303 -7.98 -5.27 -36.93
N TYR A 304 -8.58 -4.53 -36.01
CA TYR A 304 -7.93 -3.46 -35.23
C TYR A 304 -8.54 -3.37 -33.84
N ASP A 305 -7.80 -2.78 -32.92
CA ASP A 305 -8.17 -2.63 -31.50
C ASP A 305 -8.73 -1.25 -31.21
N MET A 306 -8.35 -0.26 -32.01
CA MET A 306 -8.80 1.12 -31.96
C MET A 306 -8.84 1.76 -33.36
N GLY A 307 -9.72 2.73 -33.55
CA GLY A 307 -9.84 3.50 -34.79
C GLY A 307 -9.83 5.00 -34.49
N HIS A 308 -9.24 5.78 -35.39
CA HIS A 308 -9.07 7.22 -35.20
C HIS A 308 -9.02 7.94 -36.56
N VAL A 309 -9.57 9.15 -36.65
CA VAL A 309 -9.46 9.99 -37.86
C VAL A 309 -8.67 11.27 -37.60
N PHE A 310 -7.73 11.59 -38.50
CA PHE A 310 -7.10 12.90 -38.55
C PHE A 310 -7.80 13.82 -39.56
N THR A 311 -8.05 15.05 -39.15
CA THR A 311 -8.57 16.11 -40.03
C THR A 311 -7.82 17.42 -39.83
N VAL A 312 -8.21 18.48 -40.55
CA VAL A 312 -7.70 19.84 -40.39
C VAL A 312 -8.64 20.63 -39.48
N GLY A 313 -8.09 21.32 -38.48
CA GLY A 313 -8.83 22.11 -37.51
C GLY A 313 -8.85 23.62 -37.78
N PRO A 314 -9.54 24.41 -36.93
CA PRO A 314 -10.33 23.96 -35.78
C PRO A 314 -11.58 23.18 -36.17
N CYS A 315 -11.94 22.20 -35.35
CA CYS A 315 -13.17 21.43 -35.51
C CYS A 315 -14.33 22.11 -34.79
N LEU A 316 -15.52 21.93 -35.34
CA LEU A 316 -16.78 22.43 -34.81
C LEU A 316 -17.36 21.42 -33.83
N ASP A 317 -17.82 21.92 -32.68
CA ASP A 317 -18.59 21.16 -31.71
C ASP A 317 -20.04 20.91 -32.14
N ALA A 318 -20.81 20.25 -31.27
CA ALA A 318 -22.22 19.97 -31.51
C ALA A 318 -23.08 21.25 -31.65
N MET A 319 -22.59 22.39 -31.16
CA MET A 319 -23.23 23.71 -31.27
C MET A 319 -22.75 24.47 -32.52
N GLY A 320 -21.73 23.98 -33.22
CA GLY A 320 -21.13 24.61 -34.38
C GLY A 320 -20.01 25.60 -34.07
N ASP A 321 -19.52 25.63 -32.82
CA ASP A 321 -18.45 26.53 -32.40
C ASP A 321 -17.07 25.90 -32.66
N PRO A 322 -16.08 26.65 -33.20
CA PRO A 322 -14.77 26.13 -33.60
C PRO A 322 -13.80 26.00 -32.42
N THR A 323 -14.17 25.22 -31.40
CA THR A 323 -13.46 25.10 -30.12
C THR A 323 -12.69 23.79 -29.97
N ILE A 324 -12.90 22.83 -30.87
CA ILE A 324 -12.43 21.45 -30.70
C ILE A 324 -11.03 21.24 -31.28
N GLY A 325 -10.12 20.78 -30.42
CA GLY A 325 -8.84 20.19 -30.80
C GLY A 325 -8.97 18.70 -31.16
N GLY A 326 -9.79 17.95 -30.43
CA GLY A 326 -10.02 16.52 -30.62
C GLY A 326 -11.28 16.06 -29.88
N GLN A 327 -11.73 14.83 -30.18
CA GLN A 327 -12.79 14.19 -29.42
C GLN A 327 -12.66 12.67 -29.50
N ALA A 328 -12.85 11.97 -28.40
CA ALA A 328 -12.85 10.52 -28.35
C ALA A 328 -13.85 9.93 -27.36
N ALA A 329 -14.39 8.76 -27.70
CA ALA A 329 -15.23 8.00 -26.80
C ALA A 329 -14.42 7.39 -25.66
N LEU A 330 -14.87 7.65 -24.44
CA LEU A 330 -14.26 7.18 -23.20
C LEU A 330 -14.22 5.64 -23.12
N GLY A 331 -13.06 5.07 -22.80
CA GLY A 331 -12.86 3.64 -22.54
C GLY A 331 -13.26 2.72 -23.69
N SER A 332 -13.17 3.20 -24.94
CA SER A 332 -13.74 2.54 -26.11
C SER A 332 -12.89 1.41 -26.70
N ILE A 333 -11.61 1.31 -26.35
CA ILE A 333 -10.69 0.32 -26.94
C ILE A 333 -11.16 -1.11 -26.67
N CYS A 334 -10.97 -1.98 -27.66
CA CYS A 334 -11.51 -3.34 -27.72
C CYS A 334 -13.05 -3.44 -27.72
N GLN A 335 -13.80 -2.34 -27.65
CA GLN A 335 -15.28 -2.35 -27.57
C GLN A 335 -15.97 -2.06 -28.92
N GLY A 336 -17.31 -2.02 -28.91
CA GLY A 336 -18.13 -1.78 -30.10
C GLY A 336 -18.07 -0.34 -30.66
N ASN A 337 -17.54 0.61 -29.90
CA ASN A 337 -17.34 2.02 -30.26
C ASN A 337 -15.85 2.40 -30.35
N LYS A 338 -14.92 1.43 -30.42
CA LYS A 338 -13.46 1.63 -30.45
C LYS A 338 -12.90 2.52 -31.56
N ASP A 339 -13.74 2.88 -32.53
CA ASP A 339 -13.43 3.71 -33.69
C ASP A 339 -14.10 5.10 -33.62
N ARG A 340 -14.50 5.53 -32.43
CA ARG A 340 -15.05 6.87 -32.16
C ARG A 340 -13.97 7.77 -31.59
N ALA A 341 -13.03 8.20 -32.43
CA ALA A 341 -12.03 9.19 -32.04
C ALA A 341 -11.55 10.03 -33.23
N LEU A 342 -11.24 11.30 -32.98
CA LEU A 342 -10.69 12.23 -33.97
C LEU A 342 -9.68 13.21 -33.36
N THR A 343 -8.76 13.67 -34.20
CA THR A 343 -7.83 14.77 -33.87
C THR A 343 -7.79 15.78 -35.01
N CYS A 344 -7.89 17.06 -34.65
CA CYS A 344 -7.92 18.18 -35.58
C CYS A 344 -6.54 18.85 -35.61
N LEU A 345 -5.84 18.67 -36.72
CA LEU A 345 -4.51 19.25 -36.91
C LEU A 345 -4.60 20.77 -37.04
N GLN A 346 -3.96 21.48 -36.14
CA GLN A 346 -3.69 22.92 -36.22
C GLN A 346 -2.19 23.16 -36.00
N GLY A 347 -1.46 23.54 -37.05
CA GLY A 347 -0.01 23.78 -36.99
C GLY A 347 0.84 22.50 -37.08
N SER A 348 1.88 22.40 -36.24
CA SER A 348 2.85 21.30 -36.30
C SER A 348 2.24 19.97 -35.84
N VAL A 349 2.51 18.90 -36.59
CA VAL A 349 2.09 17.53 -36.26
C VAL A 349 2.62 17.12 -34.88
N THR A 350 3.89 17.40 -34.55
CA THR A 350 4.47 16.99 -33.26
C THR A 350 3.84 17.73 -32.08
N ALA A 351 3.55 19.02 -32.26
CA ALA A 351 2.89 19.86 -31.27
C ALA A 351 1.44 19.44 -31.00
N VAL A 352 0.72 19.02 -32.04
CA VAL A 352 -0.65 18.47 -31.90
C VAL A 352 -0.61 17.08 -31.27
N VAL A 353 0.36 16.24 -31.65
CA VAL A 353 0.47 14.88 -31.11
C VAL A 353 0.67 14.90 -29.60
N ARG A 354 1.62 15.70 -29.10
CA ARG A 354 2.00 15.74 -27.67
C ARG A 354 0.92 16.30 -26.75
N ARG A 355 -0.10 16.96 -27.30
CA ARG A 355 -1.15 17.65 -26.53
C ARG A 355 -2.51 17.05 -26.78
N VAL A 356 -2.92 16.97 -28.04
CA VAL A 356 -4.28 16.58 -28.41
C VAL A 356 -4.35 15.09 -28.68
N PHE A 357 -3.49 14.53 -29.53
CA PHE A 357 -3.60 13.12 -29.89
C PHE A 357 -3.43 12.20 -28.68
N VAL A 358 -2.41 12.45 -27.84
CA VAL A 358 -2.20 11.67 -26.60
C VAL A 358 -3.30 11.87 -25.57
N HIS A 359 -4.01 13.01 -25.60
CA HIS A 359 -5.17 13.28 -24.75
C HIS A 359 -6.39 12.50 -25.22
N GLU A 360 -6.72 12.56 -26.52
CA GLU A 360 -7.85 11.82 -27.09
C GLU A 360 -7.64 10.30 -27.01
N VAL A 361 -6.42 9.83 -27.24
CA VAL A 361 -6.09 8.42 -27.02
C VAL A 361 -6.18 8.06 -25.53
N GLY A 362 -5.84 8.98 -24.62
CA GLY A 362 -6.08 8.83 -23.19
C GLY A 362 -7.55 8.57 -22.86
N HIS A 363 -8.48 9.31 -23.47
CA HIS A 363 -9.92 9.05 -23.38
C HIS A 363 -10.28 7.67 -23.91
N GLN A 364 -9.76 7.25 -25.06
CA GLN A 364 -9.99 5.89 -25.59
C GLN A 364 -9.54 4.79 -24.61
N PHE A 365 -8.54 5.09 -23.77
CA PHE A 365 -8.05 4.25 -22.68
C PHE A 365 -8.68 4.53 -21.30
N ASN A 366 -9.82 5.22 -21.27
CA ASN A 366 -10.63 5.46 -20.07
C ASN A 366 -10.03 6.45 -19.07
N MET A 367 -9.10 7.31 -19.49
CA MET A 367 -8.65 8.43 -18.66
C MET A 367 -9.67 9.56 -18.70
N GLN A 368 -9.90 10.22 -17.58
CA GLN A 368 -10.79 11.37 -17.48
C GLN A 368 -10.01 12.67 -17.25
N HIS A 369 -10.69 13.80 -17.43
CA HIS A 369 -10.12 15.13 -17.26
C HIS A 369 -9.65 15.43 -15.83
N THR A 370 -8.43 15.95 -15.68
CA THR A 370 -7.83 16.22 -14.37
C THR A 370 -8.02 17.64 -13.84
N TRP A 371 -8.55 18.56 -14.66
CA TRP A 371 -8.69 19.97 -14.31
C TRP A 371 -9.94 20.25 -13.46
N ALA A 372 -9.88 21.24 -12.57
CA ALA A 372 -10.97 21.55 -11.64
C ALA A 372 -11.80 22.80 -11.98
N ASN A 373 -11.30 23.71 -12.82
CA ASN A 373 -12.08 24.86 -13.27
C ASN A 373 -11.63 25.38 -14.65
N CYS A 374 -12.49 25.23 -15.64
CA CYS A 374 -12.30 25.78 -16.98
C CYS A 374 -13.57 26.48 -17.48
N PRO A 375 -13.68 27.82 -17.33
CA PRO A 375 -14.84 28.57 -17.81
C PRO A 375 -15.06 28.36 -19.31
N GLY A 376 -16.28 28.04 -19.71
CA GLY A 376 -16.63 27.71 -21.10
C GLY A 376 -16.60 26.22 -21.44
N SER A 377 -16.03 25.38 -20.57
CA SER A 377 -15.98 23.91 -20.75
C SER A 377 -16.42 23.15 -19.50
N LEU A 378 -17.13 23.79 -18.57
CA LEU A 378 -17.57 23.20 -17.30
C LEU A 378 -18.51 22.00 -17.47
N ASP A 379 -19.16 21.86 -18.62
CA ASP A 379 -19.96 20.71 -19.02
C ASP A 379 -19.13 19.43 -19.26
N GLN A 380 -17.80 19.57 -19.35
CA GLN A 380 -16.82 18.50 -19.54
C GLN A 380 -15.99 18.24 -18.27
N LEU A 381 -16.38 18.83 -17.13
CA LEU A 381 -15.71 18.60 -15.85
C LEU A 381 -15.96 17.17 -15.37
N SER A 382 -14.88 16.40 -15.21
CA SER A 382 -14.94 15.12 -14.48
C SER A 382 -14.59 15.30 -13.00
N SER A 383 -15.59 15.57 -12.16
CA SER A 383 -15.34 15.77 -10.72
C SER A 383 -14.75 14.58 -9.99
N GLY A 384 -14.86 13.37 -10.54
CA GLY A 384 -14.26 12.17 -9.96
C GLY A 384 -12.75 12.10 -10.18
N SER A 385 -12.20 12.99 -11.01
CA SER A 385 -10.78 13.00 -11.39
C SER A 385 -10.15 14.40 -11.45
N ALA A 386 -10.91 15.45 -11.10
CA ALA A 386 -10.52 16.86 -11.09
C ALA A 386 -9.53 17.21 -9.95
N PHE A 387 -8.33 16.62 -9.97
CA PHE A 387 -7.29 16.76 -8.95
C PHE A 387 -6.35 17.95 -9.15
N GLU A 388 -6.40 18.63 -10.30
CA GLU A 388 -5.52 19.76 -10.61
C GLU A 388 -6.25 21.11 -10.52
N PRO A 389 -5.65 22.14 -9.88
CA PRO A 389 -6.27 23.45 -9.77
C PRO A 389 -6.43 24.13 -11.14
N GLY A 390 -7.53 24.87 -11.31
CA GLY A 390 -7.79 25.66 -12.52
C GLY A 390 -7.78 24.80 -13.79
N SER A 391 -7.00 25.22 -14.79
CA SER A 391 -6.81 24.51 -16.06
C SER A 391 -6.03 23.19 -15.95
N GLY A 392 -5.38 22.94 -14.82
CA GLY A 392 -4.35 21.91 -14.67
C GLY A 392 -3.11 22.11 -15.55
N SER A 393 -2.19 21.15 -15.47
CA SER A 393 -0.87 21.15 -16.13
C SER A 393 -0.57 19.89 -16.94
N THR A 394 -1.19 18.75 -16.63
CA THR A 394 -0.85 17.45 -17.25
C THR A 394 -1.59 17.20 -18.57
N ILE A 395 -1.28 16.09 -19.24
CA ILE A 395 -1.87 15.75 -20.56
C ILE A 395 -3.41 15.73 -20.54
N MET A 396 -4.05 15.20 -19.49
CA MET A 396 -5.52 15.13 -19.38
C MET A 396 -6.16 16.43 -18.86
N SER A 397 -5.39 17.52 -18.81
CA SER A 397 -5.83 18.84 -18.38
C SER A 397 -6.05 19.77 -19.59
N TYR A 398 -6.70 20.92 -19.37
CA TYR A 398 -6.88 21.97 -20.38
C TYR A 398 -5.85 23.09 -20.24
N SER A 399 -4.59 22.72 -19.97
CA SER A 399 -3.53 23.69 -19.65
C SER A 399 -3.40 24.80 -20.71
N GLY A 400 -3.64 26.05 -20.31
CA GLY A 400 -3.61 27.23 -21.18
C GLY A 400 -4.94 27.59 -21.86
N SER A 401 -5.96 26.73 -21.83
CA SER A 401 -7.23 26.95 -22.53
C SER A 401 -8.33 27.59 -21.69
N CYS A 402 -8.08 27.90 -20.41
CA CYS A 402 -9.12 28.29 -19.43
C CYS A 402 -9.08 29.77 -19.01
N GLY A 403 -8.46 30.64 -19.80
CA GLY A 403 -8.37 32.09 -19.53
C GLY A 403 -7.71 32.41 -18.18
N ASP A 404 -8.38 33.21 -17.34
CA ASP A 404 -7.90 33.60 -16.01
C ASP A 404 -7.78 32.42 -15.02
N GLN A 405 -8.27 31.24 -15.37
CA GLN A 405 -8.09 30.01 -14.58
C GLN A 405 -6.86 29.20 -14.99
N ASN A 406 -6.05 29.71 -15.92
CA ASN A 406 -4.81 29.07 -16.34
C ASN A 406 -3.75 29.12 -15.24
N VAL A 407 -3.19 27.97 -14.89
CA VAL A 407 -2.08 27.87 -13.93
C VAL A 407 -0.70 28.28 -14.51
N GLY A 408 -0.67 28.65 -15.80
CA GLY A 408 0.49 29.14 -16.55
C GLY A 408 1.45 28.05 -17.04
N GLY A 409 2.31 28.35 -18.01
CA GLY A 409 3.27 27.38 -18.59
C GLY A 409 2.71 26.54 -19.74
N ALA A 410 3.57 25.78 -20.42
CA ALA A 410 3.14 24.81 -21.44
C ALA A 410 2.50 23.58 -20.78
N VAL A 411 1.70 22.83 -21.57
CA VAL A 411 1.21 21.49 -21.16
C VAL A 411 2.41 20.62 -20.87
N ALA A 412 2.44 20.04 -19.67
CA ALA A 412 3.50 19.16 -19.25
C ALA A 412 3.37 17.79 -19.95
N PRO A 413 4.47 17.20 -20.44
CA PRO A 413 4.43 16.02 -21.31
C PRO A 413 4.30 14.69 -20.54
N TYR A 414 3.53 14.65 -19.45
CA TYR A 414 3.32 13.46 -18.62
C TYR A 414 1.86 13.37 -18.15
N TYR A 415 1.44 12.18 -17.74
CA TYR A 415 0.11 11.94 -17.18
C TYR A 415 0.13 12.14 -15.66
N HIS A 416 -0.93 12.78 -15.14
CA HIS A 416 -1.18 12.81 -13.70
C HIS A 416 -1.22 11.38 -13.14
N GLY A 417 -0.75 11.15 -11.91
CA GLY A 417 -0.71 9.82 -11.30
C GLY A 417 -2.07 9.11 -11.32
N HIS A 418 -3.16 9.84 -11.13
CA HIS A 418 -4.51 9.28 -11.27
C HIS A 418 -4.85 8.82 -12.70
N SER A 419 -4.43 9.56 -13.72
CA SER A 419 -4.64 9.16 -15.11
C SER A 419 -3.85 7.89 -15.45
N ILE A 420 -2.65 7.73 -14.89
CA ILE A 420 -1.87 6.49 -15.00
C ILE A 420 -2.62 5.32 -14.34
N ASP A 421 -3.20 5.52 -13.16
CA ASP A 421 -4.00 4.49 -12.47
C ASP A 421 -5.21 4.07 -13.30
N GLN A 422 -5.96 5.02 -13.87
CA GLN A 422 -7.08 4.74 -14.78
C GLN A 422 -6.61 3.95 -16.00
N PHE A 423 -5.48 4.36 -16.58
CA PHE A 423 -4.94 3.75 -17.80
C PHE A 423 -4.48 2.31 -17.56
N LYS A 424 -3.69 2.09 -16.50
CA LYS A 424 -3.25 0.75 -16.10
C LYS A 424 -4.44 -0.12 -15.73
N SER A 425 -5.39 0.38 -14.93
CA SER A 425 -6.58 -0.39 -14.54
C SER A 425 -7.38 -0.83 -15.78
N PHE A 426 -7.60 0.07 -16.74
CA PHE A 426 -8.36 -0.25 -17.96
C PHE A 426 -7.63 -1.26 -18.86
N THR A 427 -6.31 -1.12 -19.02
CA THR A 427 -5.50 -1.98 -19.90
C THR A 427 -5.12 -3.33 -19.28
N GLN A 428 -5.09 -3.44 -17.95
CA GLN A 428 -4.71 -4.66 -17.24
C GLN A 428 -5.91 -5.44 -16.70
N GLU A 429 -6.93 -4.75 -16.20
CA GLU A 429 -8.06 -5.38 -15.49
C GLU A 429 -9.42 -5.09 -16.19
N GLY A 430 -9.51 -4.02 -16.97
CA GLY A 430 -10.73 -3.57 -17.64
C GLY A 430 -10.94 -4.11 -19.06
N ALA A 431 -11.85 -3.49 -19.81
CA ALA A 431 -12.19 -3.90 -21.18
C ALA A 431 -11.01 -3.81 -22.16
N GLY A 432 -10.05 -2.93 -21.91
CA GLY A 432 -8.83 -2.80 -22.71
C GLY A 432 -7.86 -3.97 -22.58
N SER A 433 -8.06 -4.88 -21.62
CA SER A 433 -7.16 -6.02 -21.37
C SER A 433 -7.30 -7.18 -22.36
N VAL A 434 -8.39 -7.22 -23.14
CA VAL A 434 -8.80 -8.42 -23.87
C VAL A 434 -8.25 -8.56 -25.29
N CYS A 435 -7.78 -7.47 -25.90
CA CYS A 435 -7.33 -7.45 -27.29
C CYS A 435 -5.83 -7.17 -27.56
N PRO A 436 -4.99 -6.66 -26.63
CA PRO A 436 -3.61 -6.35 -26.97
C PRO A 436 -2.77 -7.62 -27.18
N THR A 437 -1.71 -7.48 -27.98
CA THR A 437 -0.59 -8.43 -27.96
C THR A 437 0.33 -8.09 -26.79
N ILE A 438 0.58 -9.06 -25.91
CA ILE A 438 1.48 -8.88 -24.76
C ILE A 438 2.91 -9.17 -25.19
N ILE A 439 3.80 -8.22 -24.94
CA ILE A 439 5.25 -8.36 -25.11
C ILE A 439 5.88 -8.35 -23.71
N GLU A 440 6.41 -9.51 -23.33
CA GLU A 440 7.10 -9.69 -22.04
C GLU A 440 8.39 -8.88 -21.97
N THR A 441 8.67 -8.31 -20.79
CA THR A 441 9.93 -7.63 -20.50
C THR A 441 10.54 -8.16 -19.20
N ASN A 442 11.79 -7.79 -18.92
CA ASN A 442 12.43 -8.13 -17.64
C ASN A 442 12.27 -7.06 -16.57
N ASN A 443 11.50 -6.00 -16.84
CA ASN A 443 11.31 -4.88 -15.94
C ASN A 443 10.25 -5.19 -14.87
N THR A 444 10.33 -4.56 -13.70
CA THR A 444 9.33 -4.71 -12.63
C THR A 444 8.86 -3.36 -12.09
N ASP A 445 7.62 -3.33 -11.57
CA ASP A 445 7.07 -2.09 -10.99
C ASP A 445 7.84 -1.70 -9.70
N PRO A 446 8.26 -0.42 -9.54
CA PRO A 446 9.00 0.02 -8.35
C PRO A 446 8.09 0.06 -7.11
N LYS A 447 8.64 -0.31 -5.96
CA LYS A 447 7.93 -0.27 -4.66
C LYS A 447 8.17 1.07 -3.97
N VAL A 448 7.10 1.80 -3.66
CA VAL A 448 7.16 3.13 -3.04
C VAL A 448 6.68 3.08 -1.60
N SER A 449 7.36 3.79 -0.70
CA SER A 449 7.04 3.89 0.73
C SER A 449 7.17 5.32 1.25
N THR A 450 6.46 5.61 2.33
CA THR A 450 6.53 6.89 3.06
C THR A 450 6.60 6.62 4.56
N ASP A 451 7.30 7.47 5.31
CA ASP A 451 7.47 7.30 6.76
C ASP A 451 6.35 7.94 7.59
N TYR A 452 5.26 8.37 6.95
CA TYR A 452 4.16 9.08 7.59
C TYR A 452 3.00 8.14 7.96
N ALA A 453 2.44 8.31 9.16
CA ALA A 453 1.13 7.75 9.50
C ALA A 453 0.02 8.59 8.83
N ASN A 454 -1.10 7.98 8.44
CA ASN A 454 -2.25 8.74 7.95
C ASN A 454 -3.01 9.43 9.10
N GLY A 455 -3.59 10.59 8.83
CA GLY A 455 -4.54 11.26 9.71
C GLY A 455 -3.97 12.31 10.68
N PHE A 456 -2.67 12.67 10.58
CA PHE A 456 -2.11 13.78 11.37
C PHE A 456 -2.64 15.16 10.93
N TYR A 457 -2.35 16.19 11.72
CA TYR A 457 -2.74 17.57 11.43
C TYR A 457 -1.53 18.50 11.26
N ILE A 458 -1.68 19.48 10.37
CA ILE A 458 -0.75 20.61 10.20
C ILE A 458 -1.45 21.94 10.53
N PRO A 459 -0.72 22.97 11.00
CA PRO A 459 -1.26 24.31 11.15
C PRO A 459 -1.65 24.94 9.80
N ILE A 460 -2.68 25.79 9.79
CA ILE A 460 -3.05 26.55 8.59
C ILE A 460 -1.94 27.53 8.18
N SER A 461 -1.92 27.92 6.91
CA SER A 461 -1.02 28.93 6.33
C SER A 461 0.47 28.66 6.60
N THR A 462 0.85 27.37 6.68
CA THR A 462 2.22 26.94 7.03
C THR A 462 2.78 26.02 5.94
N PRO A 463 3.99 26.26 5.42
CA PRO A 463 4.66 25.36 4.49
C PRO A 463 4.86 23.95 5.03
N PHE A 464 4.93 22.97 4.12
CA PHE A 464 5.25 21.59 4.46
C PHE A 464 6.06 20.90 3.37
N GLU A 465 6.74 19.82 3.75
CA GLU A 465 7.59 19.01 2.88
C GLU A 465 7.20 17.54 3.00
N LEU A 466 6.97 16.90 1.85
CA LEU A 466 6.70 15.46 1.76
C LEU A 466 7.88 14.75 1.12
N VAL A 467 8.24 13.59 1.64
CA VAL A 467 9.37 12.77 1.20
C VAL A 467 8.90 11.33 1.03
N ALA A 468 9.29 10.70 -0.07
CA ALA A 468 9.07 9.28 -0.32
C ALA A 468 10.39 8.54 -0.46
N SER A 469 10.36 7.23 -0.29
CA SER A 469 11.43 6.33 -0.69
C SER A 469 10.89 5.30 -1.68
N ALA A 470 11.76 4.79 -2.54
CA ALA A 470 11.38 3.72 -3.45
C ALA A 470 12.54 2.75 -3.69
N ILE A 471 12.19 1.49 -3.93
CA ILE A 471 13.12 0.42 -4.28
C ILE A 471 12.69 -0.16 -5.61
N ASP A 472 13.66 -0.41 -6.46
CA ASP A 472 13.51 -0.96 -7.80
C ASP A 472 14.42 -2.18 -7.96
N ALA A 473 13.92 -3.27 -8.53
CA ALA A 473 14.65 -4.54 -8.57
C ALA A 473 15.80 -4.51 -9.58
N GLU A 474 15.64 -3.73 -10.65
CA GLU A 474 16.61 -3.52 -11.72
C GLU A 474 17.65 -2.44 -11.36
N ASN A 475 17.40 -1.70 -10.28
CA ASN A 475 18.18 -0.56 -9.80
C ASN A 475 18.27 0.54 -10.88
N ASP A 476 17.12 0.80 -11.52
CA ASP A 476 16.95 1.90 -12.46
C ASP A 476 16.93 3.26 -11.75
N ASN A 477 17.16 4.32 -12.53
CA ASN A 477 17.22 5.67 -12.02
C ASN A 477 15.81 6.28 -11.89
N LEU A 478 15.31 6.33 -10.66
CA LEU A 478 13.94 6.74 -10.36
C LEU A 478 13.71 8.25 -10.47
N THR A 479 12.47 8.62 -10.79
CA THR A 479 11.94 9.99 -10.67
C THR A 479 10.61 10.00 -9.93
N TYR A 480 10.41 11.02 -9.11
CA TYR A 480 9.30 11.19 -8.18
C TYR A 480 8.41 12.35 -8.61
N CYS A 481 7.10 12.16 -8.51
CA CYS A 481 6.10 13.20 -8.74
C CYS A 481 5.09 13.18 -7.59
N TRP A 482 5.12 14.22 -6.76
CA TRP A 482 4.17 14.41 -5.67
C TRP A 482 2.99 15.25 -6.15
N GLU A 483 1.76 14.75 -6.04
CA GLU A 483 0.54 15.37 -6.58
C GLU A 483 -0.58 15.37 -5.54
N GLU A 484 -1.40 16.43 -5.51
CA GLU A 484 -2.59 16.49 -4.65
C GLU A 484 -3.66 15.55 -5.22
N MET A 485 -4.38 14.88 -4.31
CA MET A 485 -5.39 13.86 -4.59
C MET A 485 -6.73 14.22 -3.91
N ASP A 486 -6.98 15.51 -3.68
CA ASP A 486 -8.24 16.01 -3.15
C ASP A 486 -9.19 16.41 -4.27
N LEU A 487 -10.45 15.98 -4.14
CA LEU A 487 -11.57 16.42 -4.97
C LEU A 487 -12.40 17.44 -4.21
N GLY A 488 -13.00 18.37 -4.94
CA GLY A 488 -13.84 19.39 -4.33
C GLY A 488 -14.68 20.18 -5.31
N PRO A 489 -15.43 21.17 -4.81
CA PRO A 489 -16.27 22.02 -5.65
C PRO A 489 -15.43 22.89 -6.60
N VAL A 490 -16.00 23.23 -7.75
CA VAL A 490 -15.41 24.20 -8.68
C VAL A 490 -15.12 25.50 -7.95
N SER A 491 -13.85 25.92 -7.98
CA SER A 491 -13.36 27.09 -7.25
C SER A 491 -12.52 27.98 -8.16
N ILE A 492 -12.52 29.28 -7.90
CA ILE A 492 -11.65 30.23 -8.61
C ILE A 492 -10.21 30.01 -8.16
N LEU A 493 -9.28 29.97 -9.13
CA LEU A 493 -7.85 29.81 -8.89
C LEU A 493 -7.35 30.86 -7.88
N GLY A 494 -6.61 30.42 -6.87
CA GLY A 494 -6.14 31.28 -5.77
C GLY A 494 -7.12 31.46 -4.61
N THR A 495 -8.40 31.11 -4.78
CA THR A 495 -9.45 31.25 -3.75
C THR A 495 -10.26 29.96 -3.60
N PRO A 496 -9.67 28.91 -3.02
CA PRO A 496 -10.30 27.60 -2.91
C PRO A 496 -11.47 27.56 -1.92
N ASN A 497 -12.44 26.69 -2.19
CA ASN A 497 -13.54 26.35 -1.28
C ASN A 497 -13.57 24.84 -1.02
N GLY A 498 -13.92 24.43 0.21
CA GLY A 498 -13.99 23.01 0.58
C GLY A 498 -12.64 22.32 0.40
N ASN A 499 -12.64 21.17 -0.26
CA ASN A 499 -11.43 20.41 -0.60
C ASN A 499 -11.04 20.58 -2.08
N ALA A 500 -11.41 21.69 -2.74
CA ALA A 500 -10.96 21.95 -4.11
C ALA A 500 -9.43 21.91 -4.18
N PRO A 501 -8.81 21.33 -5.24
CA PRO A 501 -7.36 21.20 -5.32
C PRO A 501 -6.67 22.56 -5.31
N ILE A 502 -5.54 22.67 -4.59
CA ILE A 502 -4.83 23.93 -4.33
C ILE A 502 -3.35 23.90 -4.70
N PHE A 503 -2.80 22.74 -5.07
CA PHE A 503 -1.43 22.56 -5.49
C PHE A 503 -1.33 22.00 -6.91
N ARG A 504 -0.70 22.78 -7.78
CA ARG A 504 -0.38 22.40 -9.16
C ARG A 504 0.55 21.18 -9.23
N SER A 505 0.37 20.31 -10.23
CA SER A 505 1.33 19.25 -10.56
C SER A 505 2.55 19.77 -11.37
N TYR A 506 3.71 19.13 -11.19
CA TYR A 506 4.96 19.49 -11.86
C TYR A 506 5.71 18.26 -12.36
N ASP A 507 6.64 18.48 -13.31
CA ASP A 507 7.43 17.39 -13.91
C ASP A 507 8.09 16.48 -12.87
N PRO A 508 8.12 15.16 -13.11
CA PRO A 508 8.85 14.21 -12.29
C PRO A 508 10.34 14.59 -12.20
N VAL A 509 10.91 14.53 -10.99
CA VAL A 509 12.32 14.87 -10.72
C VAL A 509 13.02 13.75 -9.95
N SER A 510 14.35 13.73 -9.95
CA SER A 510 15.10 12.73 -9.16
C SER A 510 15.11 12.99 -7.66
N ASP A 511 14.61 14.14 -7.22
CA ASP A 511 14.49 14.48 -5.81
C ASP A 511 13.25 13.77 -5.22
N PRO A 512 13.39 12.93 -4.18
CA PRO A 512 12.26 12.28 -3.54
C PRO A 512 11.37 13.24 -2.71
N SER A 513 11.87 14.45 -2.44
CA SER A 513 11.20 15.46 -1.63
C SER A 513 10.46 16.48 -2.48
N ARG A 514 9.29 16.94 -2.00
CA ARG A 514 8.59 18.10 -2.54
C ARG A 514 8.15 19.03 -1.42
N VAL A 515 8.52 20.31 -1.57
CA VAL A 515 8.09 21.41 -0.70
C VAL A 515 6.85 22.10 -1.28
N PHE A 516 5.90 22.42 -0.41
CA PHE A 516 4.61 23.02 -0.76
C PHE A 516 4.40 24.36 -0.02
N PRO A 517 4.24 25.49 -0.75
CA PRO A 517 4.48 25.68 -2.19
C PRO A 517 5.96 25.47 -2.56
N ARG A 518 6.30 25.42 -3.85
CA ARG A 518 7.70 25.26 -4.30
C ARG A 518 8.68 26.15 -3.51
N LEU A 519 9.78 25.56 -3.05
CA LEU A 519 10.79 26.21 -2.19
C LEU A 519 11.25 27.59 -2.70
N SER A 520 11.40 27.75 -4.03
CA SER A 520 11.78 29.03 -4.63
C SER A 520 10.77 30.16 -4.38
N ARG A 521 9.49 29.84 -4.15
CA ARG A 521 8.47 30.82 -3.76
C ARG A 521 8.64 31.26 -2.32
N ILE A 522 8.92 30.31 -1.43
CA ILE A 522 9.13 30.55 0.00
C ILE A 522 10.39 31.40 0.22
N ILE A 523 11.53 31.03 -0.38
CA ILE A 523 12.80 31.78 -0.25
C ILE A 523 12.65 33.24 -0.69
N ASN A 524 11.88 33.48 -1.76
CA ASN A 524 11.66 34.81 -2.33
C ASN A 524 10.49 35.57 -1.68
N ASN A 525 9.82 35.00 -0.67
CA ASN A 525 8.62 35.56 -0.04
C ASN A 525 7.52 35.92 -1.04
N THR A 526 7.29 35.05 -2.04
CA THR A 526 6.28 35.26 -3.10
C THR A 526 5.15 34.26 -2.99
N THR A 527 3.94 34.65 -3.37
CA THR A 527 2.77 33.78 -3.40
C THR A 527 2.48 33.26 -4.82
N SER A 528 1.72 32.16 -4.90
CA SER A 528 1.24 31.57 -6.15
C SER A 528 -0.26 31.36 -6.06
N VAL A 529 -1.00 31.72 -7.10
CA VAL A 529 -2.44 31.39 -7.19
C VAL A 529 -2.69 29.92 -7.51
N ALA A 530 -1.66 29.21 -7.99
CA ALA A 530 -1.70 27.79 -8.35
C ALA A 530 -1.10 26.86 -7.28
N GLU A 531 -0.50 27.42 -6.22
CA GLU A 531 -0.03 26.68 -5.04
C GLU A 531 -0.35 27.51 -3.81
N VAL A 532 -1.54 27.26 -3.22
CA VAL A 532 -2.08 28.05 -2.11
C VAL A 532 -1.97 27.26 -0.82
N LEU A 533 -1.38 27.85 0.22
CA LEU A 533 -1.40 27.26 1.56
C LEU A 533 -2.82 27.28 2.14
N PRO A 534 -3.27 26.20 2.79
CA PRO A 534 -4.63 26.11 3.34
C PRO A 534 -4.84 27.14 4.44
N THR A 535 -5.86 28.00 4.32
CA THR A 535 -6.16 29.05 5.31
C THR A 535 -7.29 28.69 6.29
N TYR A 536 -7.82 27.47 6.18
CA TYR A 536 -8.91 26.93 7.02
C TYR A 536 -8.71 25.42 7.21
N SER A 537 -9.50 24.81 8.10
CA SER A 537 -9.45 23.35 8.31
C SER A 537 -9.98 22.61 7.08
N ARG A 538 -9.17 21.74 6.48
CA ARG A 538 -9.56 20.92 5.33
C ARG A 538 -8.76 19.63 5.27
N ASN A 539 -9.23 18.68 4.46
CA ASN A 539 -8.46 17.50 4.14
C ASN A 539 -7.37 17.86 3.12
N LEU A 540 -6.26 17.14 3.24
CA LEU A 540 -5.10 17.19 2.35
C LEU A 540 -4.67 15.76 2.04
N THR A 541 -4.81 15.36 0.79
CA THR A 541 -4.41 14.04 0.31
C THR A 541 -3.34 14.23 -0.76
N PHE A 542 -2.22 13.54 -0.65
CA PHE A 542 -1.15 13.58 -1.64
C PHE A 542 -0.73 12.17 -2.02
N ALA A 543 -0.33 11.99 -3.27
CA ALA A 543 0.33 10.78 -3.70
C ALA A 543 1.67 11.08 -4.36
N CYS A 544 2.65 10.20 -4.12
CA CYS A 544 3.92 10.18 -4.81
C CYS A 544 3.89 9.09 -5.87
N THR A 545 3.83 9.47 -7.14
CA THR A 545 3.99 8.57 -8.29
C THR A 545 5.46 8.50 -8.66
N VAL A 546 6.07 7.32 -8.52
CA VAL A 546 7.47 7.06 -8.86
C VAL A 546 7.53 6.33 -10.19
N ARG A 547 8.37 6.84 -11.10
CA ARG A 547 8.67 6.25 -12.41
C ARG A 547 10.07 5.68 -12.38
N ASP A 548 10.24 4.46 -12.88
CA ASP A 548 11.54 3.78 -12.96
C ASP A 548 12.46 4.34 -14.06
N ASN A 549 11.87 4.92 -15.11
CA ASN A 549 12.55 5.33 -16.33
C ASN A 549 13.28 4.19 -17.04
N ASN A 550 12.78 2.96 -16.92
CA ASN A 550 13.40 1.79 -17.54
C ASN A 550 13.39 1.93 -19.08
N PRO A 551 14.51 1.63 -19.77
CA PRO A 551 14.66 1.89 -21.19
C PRO A 551 13.88 0.93 -22.10
N GLU A 552 13.41 -0.21 -21.58
CA GLU A 552 12.61 -1.19 -22.34
C GLU A 552 11.11 -0.87 -22.24
N VAL A 553 10.59 -0.67 -21.04
CA VAL A 553 9.20 -0.28 -20.78
C VAL A 553 9.13 0.50 -19.48
N GLY A 554 8.42 1.63 -19.43
CA GLY A 554 8.29 2.36 -18.18
C GLY A 554 7.33 1.68 -17.22
N ALA A 555 7.72 1.60 -15.95
CA ALA A 555 6.89 1.17 -14.85
C ALA A 555 6.70 2.29 -13.83
N THR A 556 5.62 2.16 -13.05
CA THR A 556 5.26 3.15 -12.04
C THR A 556 4.79 2.49 -10.76
N GLY A 557 5.18 3.08 -9.64
CA GLY A 557 4.72 2.75 -8.29
C GLY A 557 4.14 3.98 -7.61
N LYS A 558 3.35 3.78 -6.54
CA LYS A 558 2.65 4.87 -5.87
C LYS A 558 2.56 4.66 -4.36
N ALA A 559 2.73 5.74 -3.61
CA ALA A 559 2.39 5.80 -2.19
C ALA A 559 1.51 7.03 -1.92
N THR A 560 0.57 6.91 -0.98
CA THR A 560 -0.40 7.98 -0.65
C THR A 560 -0.27 8.35 0.82
N VAL A 561 -0.35 9.64 1.11
CA VAL A 561 -0.42 10.20 2.47
C VAL A 561 -1.64 11.11 2.57
N ALA A 562 -2.43 10.93 3.63
CA ALA A 562 -3.61 11.75 3.90
C ALA A 562 -3.51 12.39 5.29
N PHE A 563 -3.68 13.70 5.37
CA PHE A 563 -3.64 14.49 6.60
C PHE A 563 -4.60 15.68 6.50
N LYS A 564 -4.62 16.55 7.52
CA LYS A 564 -5.55 17.68 7.57
C LYS A 564 -4.85 18.97 7.97
N SER A 565 -5.28 20.10 7.42
CA SER A 565 -5.00 21.39 8.04
C SER A 565 -6.02 21.67 9.15
N THR A 566 -5.63 22.43 10.18
CA THR A 566 -6.57 22.88 11.22
C THR A 566 -6.48 24.38 11.49
N ALA A 567 -7.61 25.08 11.45
CA ALA A 567 -7.73 26.48 11.83
C ALA A 567 -7.55 26.73 13.33
N THR A 568 -7.45 25.67 14.15
CA THR A 568 -7.13 25.79 15.58
C THR A 568 -5.65 26.02 15.85
N ALA A 569 -4.78 25.94 14.85
CA ALA A 569 -3.33 26.21 14.95
C ALA A 569 -2.80 26.89 13.67
N GLY A 570 -1.76 27.70 13.80
CA GLY A 570 -1.11 28.38 12.68
C GLY A 570 -1.44 29.88 12.54
N PRO A 571 -0.68 30.62 11.71
CA PRO A 571 0.52 30.17 10.98
C PRO A 571 1.72 29.94 11.91
N PHE A 572 2.46 28.86 11.69
CA PHE A 572 3.76 28.64 12.36
C PHE A 572 4.83 29.45 11.62
N LEU A 573 5.56 30.32 12.34
CA LEU A 573 6.43 31.34 11.73
C LEU A 573 7.78 31.49 12.44
N VAL A 574 8.88 31.53 11.70
CA VAL A 574 10.19 31.98 12.19
C VAL A 574 10.17 33.50 12.35
N LEU A 575 10.46 33.95 13.57
CA LEU A 575 10.41 35.37 13.95
C LEU A 575 11.80 36.03 13.98
N SER A 576 12.85 35.28 14.31
CA SER A 576 14.23 35.78 14.36
C SER A 576 15.24 34.64 14.16
N PRO A 577 16.30 34.83 13.36
CA PRO A 577 16.64 36.02 12.58
C PRO A 577 15.67 36.21 11.40
N ASN A 578 15.32 37.45 11.10
CA ASN A 578 14.31 37.76 10.09
C ASN A 578 14.38 39.19 9.52
N ASP A 579 15.20 40.09 10.08
CA ASP A 579 15.26 41.50 9.69
C ASP A 579 16.26 41.78 8.55
N GLY A 580 17.18 40.84 8.27
CA GLY A 580 18.13 40.90 7.17
C GLY A 580 19.37 41.77 7.46
N SER A 581 19.48 42.29 8.66
CA SER A 581 20.62 43.07 9.17
C SER A 581 21.37 42.35 10.28
N GLU A 582 20.83 41.22 10.77
CA GLU A 582 21.47 40.46 11.82
C GLU A 582 22.87 39.99 11.41
N THR A 583 23.80 40.16 12.34
CA THR A 583 25.18 39.72 12.20
C THR A 583 25.52 38.88 13.42
N TRP A 584 25.80 37.61 13.19
CA TRP A 584 26.25 36.67 14.20
C TRP A 584 27.76 36.48 14.09
N GLN A 585 28.45 36.21 15.19
CA GLN A 585 29.87 35.83 15.17
C GLN A 585 30.01 34.34 15.45
N VAL A 586 30.99 33.70 14.79
CA VAL A 586 31.33 32.30 15.06
C VAL A 586 31.63 32.10 16.54
N GLY A 587 31.00 31.09 17.15
CA GLY A 587 31.13 30.79 18.58
C GLY A 587 30.16 31.56 19.50
N ASP A 588 29.40 32.52 18.97
CA ASP A 588 28.32 33.15 19.74
C ASP A 588 27.23 32.12 20.09
N THR A 589 26.49 32.40 21.16
CA THR A 589 25.18 31.79 21.39
C THR A 589 24.11 32.79 20.95
N ARG A 590 23.20 32.36 20.07
CA ARG A 590 22.13 33.20 19.52
C ARG A 590 20.77 32.58 19.77
N GLU A 591 19.79 33.41 20.04
CA GLU A 591 18.40 32.98 20.19
C GLU A 591 17.72 32.94 18.83
N VAL A 592 17.20 31.77 18.47
CA VAL A 592 16.25 31.61 17.37
C VAL A 592 14.85 31.63 17.97
N ARG A 593 13.95 32.42 17.38
CA ARG A 593 12.58 32.57 17.85
C ARG A 593 11.58 32.21 16.75
N TRP A 594 10.48 31.60 17.14
CA TRP A 594 9.35 31.27 16.27
C TRP A 594 8.02 31.43 17.02
N ASP A 595 6.92 31.53 16.28
CA ASP A 595 5.57 31.48 16.81
C ASP A 595 5.13 30.02 16.92
N VAL A 596 4.88 29.55 18.15
CA VAL A 596 4.35 28.19 18.41
C VAL A 596 2.98 28.01 17.76
N ALA A 597 2.20 29.08 17.61
CA ALA A 597 0.94 29.09 16.88
C ALA A 597 -0.05 27.97 17.28
N ASN A 598 -0.11 27.64 18.57
CA ASN A 598 -0.94 26.57 19.15
C ASN A 598 -0.67 25.16 18.57
N THR A 599 0.50 24.92 17.98
CA THR A 599 0.85 23.63 17.36
C THR A 599 1.15 22.50 18.37
N THR A 600 1.33 22.83 19.66
CA THR A 600 1.53 21.86 20.75
C THR A 600 0.22 21.27 21.30
N ASN A 601 -0.94 21.67 20.75
CA ASN A 601 -2.23 21.10 21.15
C ASN A 601 -2.33 19.60 20.81
N GLU A 602 -3.34 18.91 21.36
CA GLU A 602 -3.55 17.47 21.15
C GLU A 602 -3.80 17.08 19.68
N LEU A 603 -4.21 18.03 18.83
CA LEU A 603 -4.60 17.78 17.44
C LEU A 603 -3.39 17.78 16.49
N VAL A 604 -2.56 18.83 16.55
CA VAL A 604 -1.33 18.95 15.74
C VAL A 604 -0.17 18.19 16.39
N ASN A 605 -0.16 18.14 17.72
CA ASN A 605 0.79 17.39 18.55
C ASN A 605 2.28 17.60 18.23
N CYS A 606 2.66 18.81 17.82
CA CYS A 606 4.05 19.15 17.55
C CYS A 606 4.73 19.61 18.85
N GLN A 607 5.21 18.65 19.64
CA GLN A 607 5.89 18.96 20.92
C GLN A 607 7.34 19.40 20.75
N LEU A 608 7.98 19.01 19.64
CA LEU A 608 9.41 19.21 19.39
C LEU A 608 9.65 19.77 17.98
N VAL A 609 10.75 20.52 17.81
CA VAL A 609 11.19 21.09 16.52
C VAL A 609 12.69 20.86 16.32
N ASN A 610 13.13 20.90 15.06
CA ASN A 610 14.56 20.98 14.71
C ASN A 610 14.85 22.39 14.16
N ILE A 611 16.07 22.88 14.38
CA ILE A 611 16.56 24.16 13.89
C ILE A 611 17.77 23.89 13.01
N ARG A 612 17.69 24.32 11.75
CA ARG A 612 18.76 24.15 10.75
C ARG A 612 19.20 25.48 10.17
N LEU A 613 20.45 25.53 9.74
CA LEU A 613 21.08 26.65 9.07
C LEU A 613 21.37 26.30 7.61
N SER A 614 21.06 27.25 6.74
CA SER A 614 21.47 27.30 5.35
C SER A 614 22.59 28.33 5.17
N ALA A 615 23.52 28.05 4.24
CA ALA A 615 24.57 28.97 3.82
C ALA A 615 24.46 29.41 2.33
N ASP A 616 23.40 28.99 1.65
CA ASP A 616 23.17 29.21 0.21
C ASP A 616 21.88 30.01 -0.07
N GLY A 617 21.41 30.78 0.92
CA GLY A 617 20.20 31.61 0.79
C GLY A 617 18.89 30.83 0.98
N GLY A 618 18.94 29.65 1.59
CA GLY A 618 17.77 28.83 1.93
C GLY A 618 17.48 27.69 0.95
N LEU A 619 18.38 27.41 -0.01
CA LEU A 619 18.21 26.32 -0.98
C LEU A 619 18.48 24.96 -0.34
N THR A 620 19.47 24.88 0.56
CA THR A 620 19.79 23.67 1.33
C THR A 620 20.00 23.99 2.82
N TYR A 621 19.75 23.02 3.70
CA TYR A 621 19.87 23.14 5.17
C TYR A 621 20.78 22.06 5.78
N PRO A 622 22.07 22.01 5.42
CA PRO A 622 22.97 20.93 5.83
C PRO A 622 23.44 21.04 7.29
N TYR A 623 23.33 22.21 7.92
CA TYR A 623 23.85 22.45 9.27
C TYR A 623 22.73 22.35 10.30
N LEU A 624 22.74 21.29 11.11
CA LEU A 624 21.84 21.13 12.25
C LEU A 624 22.35 21.97 13.43
N LEU A 625 21.51 22.85 13.95
CA LEU A 625 21.83 23.73 15.09
C LEU A 625 21.19 23.26 16.40
N ALA A 626 19.99 22.69 16.32
CA ALA A 626 19.30 22.02 17.41
C ALA A 626 18.37 20.94 16.85
N GLU A 627 18.28 19.80 17.52
CA GLU A 627 17.42 18.67 17.13
C GLU A 627 16.51 18.29 18.28
N GLY A 628 15.22 18.09 18.02
CA GLY A 628 14.25 17.70 19.04
C GLY A 628 14.13 18.68 20.21
N THR A 629 14.34 19.98 19.98
CA THR A 629 14.15 20.99 21.04
C THR A 629 12.65 21.21 21.28
N PRO A 630 12.19 21.49 22.52
CA PRO A 630 10.79 21.77 22.77
C PRO A 630 10.25 22.89 21.89
N ASN A 631 9.01 22.72 21.42
CA ASN A 631 8.28 23.73 20.66
C ASN A 631 7.74 24.84 21.59
N SER A 632 8.66 25.58 22.21
CA SER A 632 8.39 26.61 23.23
C SER A 632 8.42 28.05 22.69
N GLY A 633 8.73 28.23 21.40
CA GLY A 633 8.80 29.54 20.72
C GLY A 633 10.19 30.17 20.69
N SER A 634 11.18 29.57 21.36
CA SER A 634 12.56 30.03 21.33
C SER A 634 13.55 28.93 21.73
N ALA A 635 14.74 28.93 21.12
CA ALA A 635 15.86 28.12 21.56
C ALA A 635 17.18 28.86 21.34
N LEU A 636 18.14 28.63 22.24
CA LEU A 636 19.51 29.11 22.11
C LEU A 636 20.31 28.11 21.27
N VAL A 637 20.96 28.60 20.21
CA VAL A 637 21.81 27.81 19.31
C VAL A 637 23.25 28.33 19.34
N SER A 638 24.21 27.42 19.19
CA SER A 638 25.62 27.75 19.01
C SER A 638 25.86 28.12 17.55
N VAL A 639 26.51 29.25 17.29
CA VAL A 639 26.82 29.69 15.92
C VAL A 639 28.03 28.90 15.40
N PRO A 640 27.85 28.05 14.37
CA PRO A 640 28.92 27.19 13.88
C PRO A 640 29.98 28.00 13.14
N ASN A 641 31.15 27.40 12.90
CA ASN A 641 32.24 28.01 12.13
C ASN A 641 31.95 27.99 10.61
N VAL A 642 30.87 28.66 10.20
CA VAL A 642 30.40 28.77 8.82
C VAL A 642 30.17 30.26 8.51
N VAL A 643 31.13 30.87 7.83
CA VAL A 643 31.15 32.32 7.56
C VAL A 643 30.51 32.62 6.19
N GLY A 644 29.66 33.65 6.12
CA GLY A 644 29.03 34.08 4.86
C GLY A 644 27.87 35.04 5.09
N GLY A 645 27.30 35.57 4.00
CA GLY A 645 26.25 36.60 4.03
C GLY A 645 24.86 36.16 3.56
N ASN A 646 24.70 34.88 3.19
CA ASN A 646 23.43 34.33 2.68
C ASN A 646 22.87 33.27 3.63
N MET A 647 22.85 33.58 4.92
CA MET A 647 22.41 32.63 5.95
C MET A 647 20.90 32.65 6.11
N ARG A 648 20.27 31.48 6.26
CA ARG A 648 18.84 31.34 6.59
C ARG A 648 18.65 30.31 7.69
N ILE A 649 17.65 30.53 8.55
CA ILE A 649 17.20 29.57 9.55
C ILE A 649 15.94 28.88 9.04
N ARG A 650 15.87 27.55 9.24
CA ARG A 650 14.66 26.74 9.10
C ARG A 650 14.31 26.16 10.46
N VAL A 651 13.08 26.35 10.89
CA VAL A 651 12.50 25.66 12.05
C VAL A 651 11.47 24.68 11.52
N GLU A 652 11.73 23.39 11.70
CA GLU A 652 10.88 22.31 11.19
C GLU A 652 10.30 21.48 12.32
N ALA A 653 9.06 21.04 12.16
CA ALA A 653 8.42 20.16 13.13
C ALA A 653 9.16 18.82 13.20
N ASN A 654 9.34 18.30 14.42
CA ASN A 654 9.84 16.94 14.61
C ASN A 654 8.64 15.97 14.54
N ARG A 655 8.77 14.87 13.78
CA ARG A 655 7.69 13.88 13.55
C ARG A 655 6.39 14.47 12.95
N ASN A 656 6.48 15.59 12.25
CA ASN A 656 5.41 16.16 11.42
C ASN A 656 6.06 16.82 10.19
N VAL A 657 5.28 17.22 9.19
CA VAL A 657 5.76 17.61 7.85
C VAL A 657 5.91 19.13 7.67
N PHE A 658 5.38 19.94 8.59
CA PHE A 658 5.36 21.38 8.45
C PHE A 658 6.64 22.06 8.95
N PHE A 659 6.96 23.22 8.39
CA PHE A 659 8.11 24.02 8.77
C PHE A 659 7.91 25.49 8.39
N ASP A 660 8.80 26.36 8.86
CA ASP A 660 8.96 27.71 8.31
C ASP A 660 10.45 28.10 8.20
N ILE A 661 10.74 29.11 7.37
CA ILE A 661 12.09 29.64 7.16
C ILE A 661 12.12 31.15 7.41
N SER A 662 13.26 31.65 7.89
CA SER A 662 13.50 33.10 7.95
C SER A 662 13.27 33.76 6.58
N ASN A 663 12.63 34.93 6.55
CA ASN A 663 12.26 35.74 5.39
C ASN A 663 13.42 36.58 4.80
N ALA A 664 14.53 36.78 5.53
CA ALA A 664 15.68 37.54 5.03
C ALA A 664 17.02 36.83 5.29
N ASN A 665 18.01 37.08 4.42
CA ASN A 665 19.38 36.59 4.61
C ASN A 665 20.03 37.38 5.75
N PHE A 666 20.73 36.68 6.66
CA PHE A 666 21.62 37.31 7.64
C PHE A 666 23.07 36.90 7.40
N SER A 667 24.01 37.46 8.18
CA SER A 667 25.43 37.16 8.05
C SER A 667 26.05 36.52 9.29
N ILE A 668 26.98 35.59 9.06
CA ILE A 668 27.87 35.06 10.09
C ILE A 668 29.29 35.54 9.78
N GLN A 669 29.92 36.20 10.74
CA GLN A 669 31.28 36.74 10.67
C GLN A 669 32.27 35.89 11.48
N PRO A 670 33.58 35.92 11.13
CA PRO A 670 34.61 35.28 11.94
C PRO A 670 34.60 35.80 13.38
N ALA A 671 35.00 34.97 14.34
CA ALA A 671 35.22 35.41 15.72
C ALA A 671 36.27 36.52 15.80
N THR A 672 36.08 37.46 16.72
CA THR A 672 36.98 38.62 16.91
C THR A 672 37.92 38.48 18.10
N ALA A 673 37.66 37.52 19.00
CA ALA A 673 38.49 37.18 20.16
C ALA A 673 38.55 35.64 20.33
N PRO A 674 39.60 35.09 20.97
CA PRO A 674 39.65 33.69 21.36
C PRO A 674 38.44 33.29 22.18
N THR A 675 37.75 32.24 21.74
CA THR A 675 36.54 31.70 22.38
C THR A 675 36.45 30.20 22.13
N TYR A 676 35.37 29.56 22.54
CA TYR A 676 35.13 28.14 22.28
C TYR A 676 33.68 27.88 21.88
N THR A 677 33.43 26.79 21.15
CA THR A 677 32.08 26.24 21.02
C THR A 677 31.83 25.22 22.11
N LEU A 678 30.59 25.14 22.59
CA LEU A 678 30.13 24.07 23.46
C LEU A 678 28.92 23.43 22.80
N ASP A 679 29.15 22.26 22.25
CA ASP A 679 28.16 21.44 21.57
C ASP A 679 27.90 20.21 22.45
N TYR A 680 26.69 19.65 22.39
CA TYR A 680 26.40 18.40 23.09
C TYR A 680 25.54 17.48 22.23
N GLY A 681 25.64 16.18 22.46
CA GLY A 681 24.89 15.18 21.71
C GLY A 681 24.66 13.91 22.53
N PRO A 682 23.49 13.26 22.42
CA PRO A 682 22.34 13.69 21.61
C PRO A 682 21.62 14.93 22.20
N ILE A 683 21.05 15.78 21.34
CA ILE A 683 20.39 17.05 21.77
C ILE A 683 19.02 16.79 22.41
N PHE A 684 18.39 15.69 22.01
CA PHE A 684 17.18 15.13 22.58
C PHE A 684 17.33 13.61 22.72
N GLN A 685 16.83 13.04 23.81
CA GLN A 685 16.80 11.60 24.00
C GLN A 685 15.46 11.17 24.59
N GLN A 686 14.81 10.20 23.95
CA GLN A 686 13.73 9.45 24.57
C GLN A 686 14.35 8.41 25.49
N VAL A 687 13.87 8.35 26.73
CA VAL A 687 14.44 7.52 27.79
C VAL A 687 13.34 6.67 28.40
N CYS A 688 13.49 5.37 28.29
CA CYS A 688 12.56 4.40 28.88
C CYS A 688 13.00 4.09 30.30
N LEU A 689 12.14 4.20 31.30
CA LEU A 689 12.51 3.82 32.66
C LEU A 689 12.52 2.28 32.83
N PRO A 690 13.42 1.73 33.68
CA PRO A 690 14.58 2.36 34.32
C PRO A 690 15.81 2.33 33.39
N ASN A 691 16.44 3.47 33.12
CA ASN A 691 17.67 3.53 32.31
C ASN A 691 18.62 4.63 32.78
N THR A 692 19.89 4.49 32.39
CA THR A 692 20.89 5.56 32.48
C THR A 692 21.08 6.23 31.12
N VAL A 693 21.30 7.54 31.14
CA VAL A 693 21.47 8.40 29.98
C VAL A 693 22.89 8.96 29.92
N GLU A 694 23.48 8.99 28.73
CA GLU A 694 24.78 9.59 28.48
C GLU A 694 24.67 10.72 27.45
N VAL A 695 25.18 11.91 27.80
CA VAL A 695 25.20 13.09 26.93
C VAL A 695 26.63 13.59 26.80
N ASN A 696 27.17 13.56 25.59
CA ASN A 696 28.54 13.96 25.29
C ASN A 696 28.61 15.46 25.00
N PHE A 697 29.29 16.22 25.85
CA PHE A 697 29.67 17.61 25.62
C PHE A 697 31.01 17.65 24.91
N ASN A 698 31.06 18.33 23.76
CA ASN A 698 32.26 18.54 22.97
C ASN A 698 32.57 20.03 22.91
N THR A 699 33.84 20.38 23.02
CA THR A 699 34.30 21.76 22.88
C THR A 699 35.25 21.89 21.71
N ASN A 700 35.19 23.02 21.00
CA ASN A 700 36.20 23.37 20.00
C ASN A 700 36.80 24.73 20.32
N ALA A 701 38.13 24.84 20.26
CA ALA A 701 38.81 26.11 20.41
C ALA A 701 38.66 26.96 19.13
N ILE A 702 38.24 28.22 19.29
CA ILE A 702 38.21 29.23 18.24
C ILE A 702 39.34 30.24 18.50
N LEU A 703 40.12 30.55 17.47
CA LEU A 703 41.31 31.40 17.55
C LEU A 703 42.31 30.94 18.64
N ALA A 704 42.50 29.62 18.78
CA ALA A 704 43.43 28.99 19.72
C ALA A 704 43.19 29.38 21.20
N TYR A 705 41.93 29.46 21.63
CA TYR A 705 41.57 29.58 23.04
C TYR A 705 42.09 28.38 23.86
N GLU A 706 42.81 28.65 24.96
CA GLU A 706 43.43 27.64 25.85
C GLU A 706 42.84 27.66 27.28
N GLY A 707 41.70 28.31 27.50
CA GLY A 707 41.09 28.38 28.83
C GLY A 707 40.45 27.06 29.28
N THR A 708 40.51 26.78 30.59
CA THR A 708 39.79 25.66 31.21
C THR A 708 38.29 25.98 31.32
N ILE A 709 37.46 25.01 30.95
CA ILE A 709 35.99 25.06 30.97
C ILE A 709 35.49 24.13 32.08
N SER A 710 34.81 24.69 33.07
CA SER A 710 34.21 23.97 34.20
C SER A 710 32.72 23.71 33.95
N LEU A 711 32.34 22.45 33.79
CA LEU A 711 30.97 21.96 33.62
C LEU A 711 30.31 21.65 34.96
N GLY A 712 29.03 22.00 35.11
CA GLY A 712 28.23 21.66 36.28
C GLY A 712 26.74 21.72 36.03
N ILE A 713 25.95 21.02 36.85
CA ILE A 713 24.49 21.10 36.81
C ILE A 713 24.02 22.36 37.54
N SER A 714 23.21 23.17 36.86
CA SER A 714 22.65 24.42 37.36
C SER A 714 21.13 24.35 37.62
N SER A 715 20.45 23.27 37.21
CA SER A 715 19.03 23.02 37.49
C SER A 715 18.83 22.13 38.71
N GLU A 716 17.67 22.21 39.36
CA GLU A 716 17.22 21.19 40.32
C GLU A 716 16.79 19.92 39.57
N LEU A 717 17.20 18.75 40.06
CA LEU A 717 16.84 17.44 39.47
C LEU A 717 15.69 16.80 40.26
N PRO A 718 14.78 16.05 39.61
CA PRO A 718 13.73 15.30 40.31
C PRO A 718 14.29 14.28 41.32
N ALA A 719 13.49 13.95 42.34
CA ALA A 719 13.85 12.91 43.30
C ALA A 719 14.07 11.56 42.58
N GLY A 720 15.18 10.88 42.88
CA GLY A 720 15.55 9.61 42.23
C GLY A 720 16.51 9.77 41.03
N VAL A 721 16.76 10.99 40.56
CA VAL A 721 17.71 11.28 39.47
C VAL A 721 19.07 11.70 40.03
N THR A 722 20.16 11.11 39.54
CA THR A 722 21.52 11.57 39.86
C THR A 722 22.32 11.91 38.60
N ALA A 723 23.25 12.86 38.71
CA ALA A 723 24.02 13.38 37.58
C ALA A 723 25.52 13.40 37.91
N SER A 724 26.36 12.97 36.97
CA SER A 724 27.82 13.06 37.10
C SER A 724 28.49 13.30 35.75
N PHE A 725 29.60 14.04 35.72
CA PHE A 725 30.42 14.18 34.52
C PHE A 725 31.65 13.29 34.59
N SER A 726 32.08 12.74 33.45
CA SER A 726 33.36 12.03 33.34
C SER A 726 34.55 12.94 33.69
N ALA A 727 34.44 14.24 33.39
CA ALA A 727 35.34 15.29 33.85
C ALA A 727 34.58 16.62 34.02
N ASN A 728 34.65 17.21 35.20
CA ASN A 728 34.04 18.52 35.46
C ASN A 728 34.86 19.66 34.82
N ASP A 729 36.19 19.52 34.73
CA ASP A 729 37.07 20.54 34.14
C ASP A 729 37.72 20.00 32.86
N ILE A 730 37.48 20.65 31.71
CA ILE A 730 38.03 20.26 30.41
C ILE A 730 38.73 21.44 29.72
N GLN A 731 39.71 21.15 28.86
CA GLN A 731 40.32 22.17 27.98
C GLN A 731 39.46 22.36 26.73
N ALA A 732 39.50 23.54 26.11
CA ALA A 732 38.86 23.74 24.81
C ALA A 732 39.46 22.81 23.74
N GLY A 733 38.61 22.09 23.01
CA GLY A 733 39.02 21.00 22.11
C GLY A 733 38.85 19.60 22.71
N ALA A 734 38.56 19.50 24.01
CA ALA A 734 38.26 18.23 24.68
C ALA A 734 36.75 18.00 24.84
N SER A 735 36.38 16.81 25.29
CA SER A 735 35.00 16.39 25.54
C SER A 735 34.81 15.88 26.97
N SER A 736 33.57 15.90 27.45
CA SER A 736 33.13 15.31 28.72
C SER A 736 31.75 14.68 28.56
N THR A 737 31.50 13.57 29.23
CA THR A 737 30.21 12.86 29.18
C THR A 737 29.44 13.11 30.47
N LEU A 738 28.22 13.65 30.36
CA LEU A 738 27.24 13.73 31.42
C LEU A 738 26.48 12.40 31.50
N GLN A 739 26.59 11.71 32.63
CA GLN A 739 25.80 10.53 32.97
C GLN A 739 24.63 10.92 33.88
N LEU A 740 23.41 10.65 33.45
CA LEU A 740 22.17 10.85 34.19
C LEU A 740 21.57 9.48 34.54
N ASP A 741 21.60 9.11 35.81
CA ASP A 741 21.00 7.88 36.33
C ASP A 741 19.54 8.15 36.73
N LEU A 742 18.62 7.45 36.06
CA LEU A 742 17.17 7.56 36.25
C LEU A 742 16.57 6.24 36.78
N GLU A 743 17.38 5.28 37.23
CA GLU A 743 16.89 3.95 37.65
C GLU A 743 15.87 4.01 38.80
N ASN A 744 16.00 5.02 39.66
CA ASN A 744 15.13 5.22 40.82
C ASN A 744 14.01 6.24 40.57
N LEU A 745 13.84 6.71 39.33
CA LEU A 745 12.73 7.56 38.94
C LEU A 745 11.49 6.69 38.69
N GLN A 746 10.37 6.97 39.36
CA GLN A 746 9.11 6.21 39.22
C GLN A 746 7.94 7.14 38.95
N GLY A 747 7.00 6.70 38.11
CA GLY A 747 5.77 7.44 37.80
C GLY A 747 6.00 8.81 37.16
N PHE A 748 7.12 8.97 36.45
CA PHE A 748 7.44 10.19 35.72
C PHE A 748 7.35 9.90 34.22
N ASP A 749 6.45 10.60 33.55
CA ASP A 749 6.27 10.57 32.10
C ASP A 749 6.24 12.01 31.58
N GLY A 750 7.10 12.31 30.59
CA GLY A 750 7.20 13.62 29.95
C GLY A 750 8.62 14.23 29.92
N PRO A 751 8.71 15.53 29.56
CA PRO A 751 9.99 16.20 29.34
C PRO A 751 10.73 16.52 30.64
N LEU A 752 11.99 16.12 30.74
CA LEU A 752 12.95 16.46 31.78
C LEU A 752 14.04 17.37 31.21
N ALA A 753 14.14 18.59 31.74
CA ALA A 753 15.16 19.58 31.36
C ALA A 753 16.29 19.63 32.39
N VAL A 754 17.53 19.40 31.94
CA VAL A 754 18.74 19.47 32.76
C VAL A 754 19.62 20.61 32.26
N VAL A 755 19.78 21.67 33.07
CA VAL A 755 20.59 22.84 32.70
C VAL A 755 22.03 22.60 33.14
N VAL A 756 22.94 22.57 32.17
CA VAL A 756 24.39 22.50 32.35
C VAL A 756 24.99 23.89 32.18
N ALA A 757 25.75 24.34 33.17
CA ALA A 757 26.56 25.54 33.10
C ALA A 757 28.01 25.17 32.73
N ALA A 758 28.61 25.95 31.84
CA ALA A 758 30.01 25.88 31.45
C ALA A 758 30.66 27.23 31.76
N ALA A 759 31.42 27.29 32.85
CA ALA A 759 32.08 28.49 33.32
C ALA A 759 33.56 28.49 32.94
N THR A 760 34.10 29.67 32.65
CA THR A 760 35.55 29.87 32.49
C THR A 760 36.00 31.05 33.35
N ALA A 761 37.30 31.25 33.51
CA ALA A 761 37.81 32.40 34.27
C ALA A 761 37.68 33.74 33.51
N ASP A 762 37.69 33.68 32.18
CA ASP A 762 37.96 34.85 31.32
C ASP A 762 36.81 35.17 30.34
N LEU A 763 35.79 34.32 30.25
CA LEU A 763 34.58 34.50 29.43
C LEU A 763 33.31 34.32 30.28
N ASP A 764 32.18 34.84 29.79
CA ASP A 764 30.88 34.66 30.42
C ASP A 764 30.48 33.17 30.49
N THR A 765 29.75 32.80 31.55
CA THR A 765 29.24 31.43 31.72
C THR A 765 28.22 31.10 30.65
N PHE A 766 28.43 30.00 29.93
CA PHE A 766 27.48 29.47 28.96
C PHE A 766 26.52 28.49 29.63
N PHE A 767 25.27 28.48 29.18
CA PHE A 767 24.28 27.49 29.60
C PHE A 767 23.86 26.61 28.41
N ARG A 768 23.63 25.33 28.68
CA ARG A 768 23.06 24.35 27.77
C ARG A 768 21.96 23.59 28.48
N THR A 769 20.80 23.46 27.86
CA THR A 769 19.69 22.69 28.44
C THR A 769 19.58 21.36 27.72
N VAL A 770 19.93 20.28 28.39
CA VAL A 770 19.70 18.92 27.92
C VAL A 770 18.23 18.59 28.13
N TYR A 771 17.54 18.20 27.06
CA TYR A 771 16.14 17.78 27.12
C TYR A 771 16.04 16.26 26.95
N LEU A 772 15.42 15.60 27.92
CA LEU A 772 15.07 14.18 27.87
C LEU A 772 13.55 14.05 27.79
N ASN A 773 13.01 13.13 27.00
CA ASN A 773 11.62 12.70 27.12
C ASN A 773 11.58 11.35 27.82
N VAL A 774 11.20 11.37 29.10
CA VAL A 774 11.18 10.17 29.93
C VAL A 774 9.81 9.51 29.77
N VAL A 775 9.79 8.22 29.49
CA VAL A 775 8.56 7.43 29.32
C VAL A 775 8.58 6.29 30.34
N ASP A 776 7.48 6.13 31.07
CA ASP A 776 7.34 5.06 32.05
C ASP A 776 6.88 3.77 31.35
N ASN A 777 7.66 2.69 31.49
CA ASN A 777 7.37 1.40 30.85
C ASN A 777 6.81 0.35 31.84
N ASN A 778 6.27 0.79 32.98
CA ASN A 778 5.63 -0.09 33.94
C ASN A 778 4.13 -0.32 33.63
N PHE A 779 3.78 -1.51 33.16
CA PHE A 779 2.39 -1.87 32.83
C PHE A 779 1.70 -2.76 33.88
N SER A 780 2.20 -2.79 35.11
CA SER A 780 1.75 -3.74 36.15
C SER A 780 0.26 -3.69 36.48
N ASP A 781 -0.42 -2.59 36.16
CA ASP A 781 -1.81 -2.34 36.54
C ASP A 781 -2.83 -2.85 35.50
N LEU A 782 -2.37 -3.57 34.45
CA LEU A 782 -3.26 -4.15 33.44
C LEU A 782 -4.14 -5.24 34.06
N ALA A 783 -5.46 -5.11 33.91
CA ALA A 783 -6.43 -6.12 34.30
C ALA A 783 -7.52 -6.28 33.23
N LEU A 784 -7.88 -7.53 32.94
CA LEU A 784 -8.97 -7.90 32.04
C LEU A 784 -10.31 -7.86 32.79
N LEU A 785 -11.34 -7.25 32.19
CA LEU A 785 -12.61 -6.94 32.86
C LEU A 785 -13.80 -7.73 32.32
N THR A 786 -13.99 -7.81 31.00
CA THR A 786 -15.13 -8.50 30.37
C THR A 786 -14.69 -9.18 29.08
N PRO A 787 -15.16 -10.41 28.76
CA PRO A 787 -15.89 -11.33 29.64
C PRO A 787 -15.11 -11.63 30.92
N ALA A 788 -15.82 -11.79 32.05
CA ALA A 788 -15.15 -12.14 33.30
C ALA A 788 -14.55 -13.54 33.22
N GLU A 789 -13.47 -13.78 33.96
CA GLU A 789 -12.85 -15.10 34.08
C GLU A 789 -13.87 -16.17 34.48
N GLY A 790 -14.00 -17.21 33.65
CA GLY A 790 -14.93 -18.31 33.86
C GLY A 790 -16.38 -18.02 33.48
N ALA A 791 -16.64 -16.97 32.70
CA ALA A 791 -18.01 -16.65 32.28
C ALA A 791 -18.63 -17.80 31.46
N MET A 792 -19.82 -18.21 31.87
CA MET A 792 -20.67 -19.20 31.19
C MET A 792 -21.73 -18.48 30.37
N ASP A 793 -22.37 -19.22 29.46
CA ASP A 793 -23.55 -18.78 28.70
C ASP A 793 -23.31 -17.48 27.92
N ILE A 794 -22.06 -17.22 27.53
CA ILE A 794 -21.74 -16.12 26.63
C ILE A 794 -22.42 -16.43 25.30
N LEU A 795 -23.22 -15.49 24.79
CA LEU A 795 -23.83 -15.60 23.47
C LEU A 795 -22.73 -15.77 22.39
N LEU A 796 -23.13 -16.03 21.15
CA LEU A 796 -22.15 -16.24 20.07
C LEU A 796 -21.38 -14.95 19.68
N SER A 797 -21.47 -13.89 20.48
CA SER A 797 -20.68 -12.66 20.40
C SER A 797 -20.56 -12.02 21.80
N THR A 798 -19.53 -11.19 22.02
CA THR A 798 -19.37 -10.46 23.28
C THR A 798 -18.41 -9.26 23.14
N ASP A 799 -18.52 -8.32 24.08
CA ASP A 799 -17.61 -7.17 24.20
C ASP A 799 -16.44 -7.50 25.13
N PHE A 800 -15.24 -7.11 24.70
CA PHE A 800 -14.02 -7.24 25.47
C PHE A 800 -13.63 -5.89 26.11
N SER A 801 -13.20 -5.89 27.36
CA SER A 801 -12.71 -4.68 28.03
C SER A 801 -11.60 -4.93 29.04
N TRP A 802 -10.72 -3.95 29.23
CA TRP A 802 -9.58 -3.98 30.15
C TRP A 802 -9.32 -2.61 30.79
N THR A 803 -8.41 -2.54 31.77
CA THR A 803 -8.07 -1.29 32.47
C THR A 803 -7.28 -0.32 31.59
N LEU A 804 -7.64 0.97 31.66
CA LEU A 804 -6.85 2.06 31.05
C LEU A 804 -5.57 2.27 31.85
N LEU A 805 -4.43 2.23 31.16
CA LEU A 805 -3.12 2.49 31.74
C LEU A 805 -2.65 3.88 31.31
N PRO A 806 -2.25 4.77 32.24
CA PRO A 806 -1.79 6.12 31.90
C PRO A 806 -0.58 6.15 30.96
N ASN A 807 0.22 5.09 30.95
CA ASN A 807 1.48 4.99 30.22
C ASN A 807 1.43 4.03 29.02
N ALA A 808 0.25 3.51 28.65
CA ALA A 808 0.05 2.73 27.43
C ALA A 808 -0.59 3.61 26.34
N GLU A 809 -0.03 3.59 25.14
CA GLU A 809 -0.57 4.31 23.97
C GLU A 809 -1.53 3.43 23.18
N THR A 810 -1.23 2.14 23.08
CA THR A 810 -2.03 1.17 22.33
C THR A 810 -2.07 -0.19 23.02
N TYR A 811 -3.00 -1.05 22.60
CA TYR A 811 -3.16 -2.42 23.09
C TYR A 811 -3.25 -3.41 21.95
N ASP A 812 -2.61 -4.57 22.12
CA ASP A 812 -2.83 -5.74 21.28
C ASP A 812 -3.78 -6.69 22.00
N TRP A 813 -4.72 -7.27 21.27
CA TRP A 813 -5.75 -8.17 21.76
C TRP A 813 -5.80 -9.43 20.90
N GLU A 814 -5.95 -10.59 21.53
CA GLU A 814 -6.07 -11.90 20.86
C GLU A 814 -7.19 -12.74 21.48
N LEU A 815 -7.86 -13.51 20.64
CA LEU A 815 -8.83 -14.56 20.97
C LEU A 815 -8.40 -15.87 20.32
N ALA A 816 -8.41 -16.96 21.09
CA ALA A 816 -7.98 -18.30 20.67
C ALA A 816 -8.95 -19.38 21.16
N THR A 817 -8.91 -20.55 20.53
CA THR A 817 -9.65 -21.76 20.97
C THR A 817 -8.83 -22.67 21.88
N ASP A 818 -7.58 -22.31 22.16
CA ASP A 818 -6.67 -23.06 23.02
C ASP A 818 -5.92 -22.14 23.98
N ALA A 819 -5.62 -22.64 25.17
CA ALA A 819 -4.98 -21.85 26.22
C ALA A 819 -3.52 -21.46 25.90
N GLY A 820 -2.89 -22.12 24.92
CA GLY A 820 -1.53 -21.83 24.46
C GLY A 820 -1.46 -20.72 23.42
N PHE A 821 -2.61 -20.27 22.88
CA PHE A 821 -2.69 -19.33 21.75
C PHE A 821 -1.94 -19.86 20.51
N SER A 822 -1.99 -21.18 20.29
CA SER A 822 -1.50 -21.82 19.07
C SER A 822 -2.50 -21.71 17.92
N ASN A 823 -3.79 -21.55 18.22
CA ASN A 823 -4.90 -21.33 17.31
C ASN A 823 -5.64 -20.03 17.65
N VAL A 824 -5.03 -18.89 17.29
CA VAL A 824 -5.65 -17.56 17.37
C VAL A 824 -6.65 -17.43 16.23
N ILE A 825 -7.92 -17.17 16.59
CA ILE A 825 -9.04 -17.07 15.65
C ILE A 825 -9.45 -15.63 15.35
N ASP A 826 -9.09 -14.70 16.24
CA ASP A 826 -9.23 -13.28 16.00
C ASP A 826 -8.14 -12.51 16.76
N SER A 827 -7.67 -11.41 16.18
CA SER A 827 -6.68 -10.54 16.81
C SER A 827 -6.79 -9.11 16.29
N ARG A 828 -6.46 -8.14 17.13
CA ARG A 828 -6.33 -6.74 16.75
C ARG A 828 -5.12 -6.14 17.42
N MET A 829 -4.33 -5.44 16.64
CA MET A 829 -3.09 -4.80 17.09
C MET A 829 -3.28 -3.29 17.10
N GLY A 830 -2.61 -2.60 18.02
CA GLY A 830 -2.59 -1.14 18.03
C GLY A 830 -3.92 -0.46 18.40
N LEU A 831 -4.76 -1.09 19.23
CA LEU A 831 -6.02 -0.50 19.69
C LEU A 831 -5.77 0.70 20.61
N GLY A 832 -6.24 1.89 20.25
CA GLY A 832 -6.16 3.11 21.07
C GLY A 832 -7.30 3.27 22.09
N GLN A 833 -8.15 2.25 22.24
CA GLN A 833 -9.28 2.22 23.18
C GLN A 833 -9.14 0.99 24.08
N THR A 834 -9.83 0.97 25.22
CA THR A 834 -9.78 -0.15 26.19
C THR A 834 -10.98 -1.10 26.10
N THR A 835 -11.73 -1.00 24.99
CA THR A 835 -12.89 -1.83 24.68
C THR A 835 -12.81 -2.28 23.24
N PHE A 836 -13.21 -3.52 22.96
CA PHE A 836 -13.21 -4.08 21.62
C PHE A 836 -14.36 -5.09 21.45
N THR A 837 -15.10 -5.00 20.35
CA THR A 837 -16.13 -5.99 19.98
C THR A 837 -15.61 -6.78 18.79
N SER A 838 -15.47 -8.09 18.95
CA SER A 838 -15.07 -8.96 17.84
C SER A 838 -16.22 -9.08 16.83
N ALA A 839 -15.89 -9.02 15.54
CA ALA A 839 -16.84 -9.28 14.47
C ALA A 839 -17.03 -10.80 14.19
N LEU A 840 -16.24 -11.65 14.85
CA LEU A 840 -16.33 -13.09 14.74
C LEU A 840 -17.52 -13.59 15.54
N GLN A 841 -18.39 -14.37 14.89
CA GLN A 841 -19.39 -15.16 15.60
C GLN A 841 -18.72 -16.40 16.18
N PHE A 842 -18.81 -16.56 17.50
CA PHE A 842 -18.21 -17.68 18.21
C PHE A 842 -18.98 -18.97 17.92
N ALA A 843 -18.26 -20.09 17.87
CA ALA A 843 -18.89 -21.40 17.84
C ALA A 843 -19.70 -21.62 19.13
N ALA A 844 -20.90 -22.18 19.01
CA ALA A 844 -21.71 -22.60 20.16
C ALA A 844 -21.01 -23.74 20.91
N ASN A 845 -21.35 -23.91 22.19
CA ASN A 845 -20.83 -24.98 23.04
C ASN A 845 -19.30 -25.11 23.00
N SER A 846 -18.58 -23.99 23.04
CA SER A 846 -17.13 -23.94 22.84
C SER A 846 -16.44 -23.05 23.87
N LEU A 847 -15.22 -23.46 24.25
CA LEU A 847 -14.35 -22.75 25.18
C LEU A 847 -13.41 -21.80 24.41
N PHE A 848 -13.30 -20.56 24.86
CA PHE A 848 -12.42 -19.55 24.25
C PHE A 848 -11.50 -18.90 25.28
N PHE A 849 -10.31 -18.54 24.84
CA PHE A 849 -9.28 -17.89 25.63
C PHE A 849 -8.94 -16.53 25.02
N TRP A 850 -8.79 -15.50 25.84
CA TRP A 850 -8.43 -14.18 25.34
C TRP A 850 -7.40 -13.49 26.24
N ARG A 851 -6.57 -12.64 25.64
CA ARG A 851 -5.49 -11.92 26.33
C ARG A 851 -5.23 -10.56 25.70
N VAL A 852 -4.64 -9.66 26.49
CA VAL A 852 -4.26 -8.31 26.07
C VAL A 852 -2.83 -8.01 26.49
N ARG A 853 -2.10 -7.22 25.69
CA ARG A 853 -0.86 -6.59 26.13
C ARG A 853 -0.85 -5.10 25.75
N PRO A 854 -0.31 -4.22 26.61
CA PRO A 854 -0.16 -2.80 26.31
C PRO A 854 1.15 -2.53 25.56
N SER A 855 1.21 -1.39 24.87
CA SER A 855 2.42 -0.90 24.21
C SER A 855 2.49 0.63 24.29
N ASN A 856 3.71 1.15 24.32
CA ASN A 856 4.01 2.57 24.16
C ASN A 856 5.31 2.75 23.35
N ALA A 857 5.79 3.98 23.22
CA ALA A 857 7.01 4.31 22.50
C ALA A 857 8.29 3.62 23.03
N CYS A 858 8.27 3.03 24.22
CA CYS A 858 9.39 2.34 24.86
C CYS A 858 9.36 0.82 24.73
N GLY A 859 8.26 0.26 24.26
CA GLY A 859 8.13 -1.15 23.95
C GLY A 859 6.77 -1.71 24.30
N THR A 860 6.66 -3.02 24.10
CA THR A 860 5.44 -3.76 24.34
C THR A 860 5.56 -4.53 25.67
N GLY A 861 4.52 -4.45 26.49
CA GLY A 861 4.41 -5.21 27.73
C GLY A 861 4.24 -6.71 27.49
N ALA A 862 4.33 -7.48 28.58
CA ALA A 862 3.99 -8.90 28.55
C ALA A 862 2.49 -9.09 28.28
N TRP A 863 2.14 -10.22 27.66
CA TRP A 863 0.75 -10.67 27.60
C TRP A 863 0.18 -10.86 28.99
N SER A 864 -1.06 -10.41 29.20
CA SER A 864 -1.84 -10.76 30.37
C SER A 864 -1.97 -12.28 30.49
N ALA A 865 -2.17 -12.78 31.71
CA ALA A 865 -2.67 -14.14 31.86
C ALA A 865 -3.99 -14.26 31.08
N PRO A 866 -4.19 -15.34 30.30
CA PRO A 866 -5.38 -15.44 29.49
C PRO A 866 -6.61 -15.68 30.36
N GLN A 867 -7.71 -15.01 30.03
CA GLN A 867 -9.01 -15.30 30.61
C GLN A 867 -9.79 -16.27 29.74
N VAL A 868 -10.62 -17.09 30.37
CA VAL A 868 -11.44 -18.11 29.70
C VAL A 868 -12.93 -17.82 29.85
N PHE A 869 -13.70 -18.08 28.80
CA PHE A 869 -15.15 -18.10 28.84
C PHE A 869 -15.70 -19.21 27.94
N HIS A 870 -16.97 -19.58 28.14
CA HIS A 870 -17.64 -20.61 27.35
C HIS A 870 -18.93 -20.08 26.76
N THR A 871 -19.18 -20.43 25.50
CA THR A 871 -20.39 -20.02 24.80
C THR A 871 -21.60 -20.88 25.17
N VAL A 872 -22.81 -20.37 24.98
CA VAL A 872 -24.05 -21.11 25.25
C VAL A 872 -24.05 -22.49 24.55
N ASN A 873 -24.52 -23.52 25.26
CA ASN A 873 -24.85 -24.82 24.67
C ASN A 873 -26.23 -24.73 23.99
N ALA A 874 -26.25 -24.32 22.73
CA ALA A 874 -27.46 -24.26 21.92
C ALA A 874 -27.41 -25.28 20.78
N VAL A 875 -28.46 -26.13 20.70
CA VAL A 875 -28.74 -26.90 19.49
C VAL A 875 -29.69 -26.07 18.63
N CYS A 876 -29.15 -25.47 17.59
CA CYS A 876 -29.91 -24.72 16.60
C CYS A 876 -29.96 -25.57 15.32
N SER A 877 -31.16 -25.89 14.84
CA SER A 877 -31.34 -26.57 13.55
C SER A 877 -32.29 -25.75 12.68
N PRO A 878 -31.85 -25.31 11.48
CA PRO A 878 -32.73 -24.61 10.57
C PRO A 878 -33.80 -25.56 10.05
N LEU A 879 -35.05 -25.13 10.08
CA LEU A 879 -36.17 -25.74 9.38
C LEU A 879 -36.33 -24.98 8.05
N PRO A 880 -36.18 -25.65 6.90
CA PRO A 880 -36.32 -25.00 5.61
C PRO A 880 -37.78 -24.88 5.18
N SER A 881 -38.06 -23.93 4.28
CA SER A 881 -39.35 -23.80 3.60
C SER A 881 -39.59 -24.93 2.59
N GLU A 882 -40.74 -25.60 2.68
CA GLU A 882 -41.14 -26.68 1.76
C GLU A 882 -42.06 -26.21 0.63
N ASP A 883 -42.66 -25.02 0.74
CA ASP A 883 -43.65 -24.48 -0.20
C ASP A 883 -43.08 -23.47 -1.21
N THR A 884 -41.75 -23.42 -1.31
CA THR A 884 -40.98 -22.52 -2.20
C THR A 884 -40.47 -23.24 -3.45
N PRO A 885 -40.32 -22.55 -4.61
CA PRO A 885 -40.45 -21.12 -4.80
C PRO A 885 -41.90 -20.63 -4.97
N VAL A 886 -42.22 -19.48 -4.37
CA VAL A 886 -43.53 -18.81 -4.51
C VAL A 886 -43.43 -17.64 -5.49
N ASN A 887 -44.20 -17.70 -6.58
CA ASN A 887 -44.15 -16.67 -7.63
C ASN A 887 -44.73 -15.31 -7.18
N ILE A 888 -43.94 -14.25 -7.40
CA ILE A 888 -44.31 -12.85 -7.19
C ILE A 888 -44.56 -12.17 -8.56
N PRO A 889 -45.82 -11.83 -8.91
CA PRO A 889 -46.13 -11.21 -10.19
C PRO A 889 -45.49 -9.83 -10.38
N GLY A 890 -45.02 -9.54 -11.60
CA GLY A 890 -44.50 -8.21 -11.99
C GLY A 890 -45.57 -7.22 -12.47
N THR A 891 -46.81 -7.69 -12.71
CA THR A 891 -47.91 -6.89 -13.24
C THR A 891 -49.20 -7.14 -12.46
N GLY A 892 -49.97 -6.09 -12.13
CA GLY A 892 -51.24 -6.17 -11.43
C GLY A 892 -51.30 -5.29 -10.17
N PRO A 893 -52.35 -5.41 -9.33
CA PRO A 893 -52.38 -4.76 -8.03
C PRO A 893 -51.20 -5.23 -7.17
N LEU A 894 -50.62 -4.32 -6.38
CA LEU A 894 -49.50 -4.54 -5.44
C LEU A 894 -49.56 -5.94 -4.79
N PRO A 895 -48.80 -6.94 -5.27
CA PRO A 895 -48.99 -8.30 -4.79
C PRO A 895 -48.47 -8.47 -3.36
N THR A 896 -49.22 -9.22 -2.55
CA THR A 896 -48.74 -9.82 -1.31
C THR A 896 -48.65 -11.32 -1.54
N ARG A 897 -47.52 -11.92 -1.16
CA ARG A 897 -47.27 -13.37 -1.22
C ARG A 897 -46.81 -13.87 0.14
N THR A 898 -47.13 -15.11 0.44
CA THR A 898 -46.77 -15.77 1.69
C THR A 898 -46.14 -17.11 1.40
N SER A 899 -45.24 -17.53 2.29
CA SER A 899 -44.68 -18.88 2.35
C SER A 899 -44.70 -19.34 3.82
N GLU A 900 -44.95 -20.63 4.06
CA GLU A 900 -45.24 -21.19 5.38
C GLU A 900 -44.30 -22.34 5.76
N ILE A 901 -43.85 -22.33 7.02
CA ILE A 901 -43.10 -23.44 7.65
C ILE A 901 -43.91 -23.96 8.84
N PHE A 902 -44.19 -25.27 8.86
CA PHE A 902 -44.81 -25.92 10.02
C PHE A 902 -43.73 -26.42 10.99
N VAL A 903 -43.75 -25.89 12.21
CA VAL A 903 -42.86 -26.29 13.30
C VAL A 903 -43.59 -27.33 14.17
N PRO A 904 -43.13 -28.59 14.20
CA PRO A 904 -43.88 -29.69 14.82
C PRO A 904 -43.69 -29.78 16.33
N PHE A 905 -42.66 -29.16 16.90
CA PHE A 905 -42.29 -29.25 18.31
C PHE A 905 -42.72 -28.02 19.10
N THR A 906 -42.92 -28.21 20.41
CA THR A 906 -43.34 -27.17 21.35
C THR A 906 -42.20 -26.82 22.31
N GLY A 907 -42.01 -25.52 22.53
CA GLY A 907 -41.02 -24.94 23.44
C GLY A 907 -41.24 -23.43 23.53
N LEU A 908 -40.80 -22.80 24.63
CA LEU A 908 -40.74 -21.34 24.70
C LEU A 908 -39.53 -20.88 23.89
N ILE A 909 -39.71 -19.87 23.05
CA ILE A 909 -38.64 -19.31 22.23
C ILE A 909 -37.67 -18.57 23.16
N SER A 910 -36.44 -19.06 23.25
CA SER A 910 -35.32 -18.37 23.90
C SER A 910 -34.49 -17.53 22.95
N ASP A 911 -34.42 -17.96 21.69
CA ASP A 911 -33.77 -17.26 20.58
C ASP A 911 -34.33 -17.79 19.24
N ILE A 912 -34.36 -16.93 18.22
CA ILE A 912 -34.91 -17.22 16.89
C ILE A 912 -34.11 -16.49 15.81
N ASN A 913 -33.64 -17.25 14.83
CA ASN A 913 -32.85 -16.75 13.71
C ASN A 913 -33.50 -17.10 12.37
N ILE A 914 -33.24 -16.26 11.36
CA ILE A 914 -33.54 -16.55 9.96
C ILE A 914 -32.20 -16.71 9.25
N PRO A 915 -31.54 -17.87 9.35
CA PRO A 915 -30.16 -18.03 8.90
C PRO A 915 -29.99 -17.85 7.40
N PHE A 916 -31.07 -18.00 6.62
CA PHE A 916 -31.06 -17.77 5.19
C PHE A 916 -32.43 -17.35 4.68
N LEU A 917 -32.45 -16.36 3.79
CA LEU A 917 -33.60 -15.86 3.08
C LEU A 917 -33.16 -15.42 1.68
N ARG A 918 -33.78 -16.01 0.64
CA ARG A 918 -33.64 -15.60 -0.75
C ARG A 918 -34.96 -15.10 -1.31
N VAL A 919 -35.01 -13.83 -1.73
CA VAL A 919 -36.16 -13.24 -2.43
C VAL A 919 -35.66 -12.48 -3.65
N GLY A 920 -36.07 -12.92 -4.84
CA GLY A 920 -35.76 -12.24 -6.10
C GLY A 920 -36.92 -11.37 -6.56
N TYR A 921 -36.66 -10.13 -6.98
CA TYR A 921 -37.58 -9.22 -7.69
C TYR A 921 -36.84 -7.95 -8.12
N GLN A 922 -37.17 -7.41 -9.29
CA GLN A 922 -36.53 -6.18 -9.78
C GLN A 922 -37.55 -5.03 -9.84
N PRO A 923 -37.29 -3.87 -9.19
CA PRO A 923 -36.25 -3.61 -8.19
C PRO A 923 -36.68 -4.05 -6.78
N ILE A 924 -35.74 -4.56 -5.97
CA ILE A 924 -36.03 -5.09 -4.63
C ILE A 924 -36.34 -4.00 -3.59
N GLN A 925 -35.97 -2.74 -3.88
CA GLN A 925 -36.21 -1.56 -3.04
C GLN A 925 -37.70 -1.29 -2.74
N ASN A 926 -38.61 -1.95 -3.47
CA ASN A 926 -40.04 -1.76 -3.31
C ASN A 926 -40.70 -2.84 -2.45
N PHE A 927 -39.92 -3.65 -1.72
CA PHE A 927 -40.44 -4.73 -0.88
C PHE A 927 -40.45 -4.43 0.62
N ARG A 928 -41.41 -5.08 1.27
CA ARG A 928 -41.39 -5.34 2.71
C ARG A 928 -41.50 -6.84 2.94
N ILE A 929 -40.62 -7.36 3.79
CA ILE A 929 -40.60 -8.77 4.20
C ILE A 929 -40.92 -8.81 5.70
N THR A 930 -41.94 -9.59 6.08
CA THR A 930 -42.45 -9.69 7.45
C THR A 930 -42.54 -11.15 7.87
N LEU A 931 -42.01 -11.50 9.04
CA LEU A 931 -42.23 -12.80 9.67
C LEU A 931 -43.46 -12.73 10.58
N ILE A 932 -44.29 -13.78 10.57
CA ILE A 932 -45.51 -13.88 11.38
C ILE A 932 -45.47 -15.18 12.19
N SER A 933 -45.62 -15.08 13.51
CA SER A 933 -45.62 -16.23 14.42
C SER A 933 -46.98 -16.95 14.47
N PRO A 934 -47.05 -18.20 14.99
CA PRO A 934 -48.31 -18.91 15.23
C PRO A 934 -49.28 -18.18 16.17
N ALA A 935 -48.77 -17.31 17.04
CA ALA A 935 -49.58 -16.46 17.93
C ALA A 935 -50.11 -15.20 17.23
N GLY A 936 -49.64 -14.90 16.01
CA GLY A 936 -50.03 -13.75 15.20
C GLY A 936 -49.14 -12.52 15.37
N THR A 937 -48.03 -12.62 16.09
CA THR A 937 -47.03 -11.53 16.24
C THR A 937 -46.29 -11.32 14.93
N ARG A 938 -46.04 -10.06 14.55
CA ARG A 938 -45.48 -9.67 13.25
C ARG A 938 -44.17 -8.91 13.47
N VAL A 939 -43.12 -9.30 12.75
CA VAL A 939 -41.78 -8.67 12.81
C VAL A 939 -41.32 -8.34 11.39
N VAL A 940 -41.00 -7.09 11.11
CA VAL A 940 -40.48 -6.66 9.80
C VAL A 940 -38.99 -6.95 9.69
N LEU A 941 -38.59 -7.85 8.80
CA LEU A 941 -37.19 -8.20 8.58
C LEU A 941 -36.50 -7.21 7.61
N TYR A 942 -37.20 -6.84 6.53
CA TYR A 942 -36.70 -5.97 5.46
C TYR A 942 -37.74 -4.92 5.07
N ASN A 943 -37.33 -3.66 4.89
CA ASN A 943 -38.25 -2.57 4.54
C ASN A 943 -37.59 -1.52 3.62
N ARG A 944 -37.86 -1.60 2.31
CA ARG A 944 -37.45 -0.62 1.28
C ARG A 944 -35.96 -0.22 1.31
N ASN A 945 -35.05 -1.15 1.56
CA ASN A 945 -33.61 -0.89 1.54
C ASN A 945 -33.00 -1.22 0.15
N CYS A 946 -31.74 -0.85 -0.07
CA CYS A 946 -30.90 -1.23 -1.22
C CYS A 946 -31.43 -0.91 -2.63
N PHE A 947 -30.92 0.18 -3.19
CA PHE A 947 -31.20 0.62 -4.56
C PHE A 947 -30.47 -0.27 -5.59
N SER A 948 -31.09 -0.50 -6.75
CA SER A 948 -30.53 -1.19 -7.94
C SER A 948 -30.27 -2.70 -7.87
N THR A 949 -30.60 -3.40 -6.78
CA THR A 949 -30.47 -4.86 -6.70
C THR A 949 -31.76 -5.60 -7.09
N SER A 950 -31.60 -6.81 -7.63
CA SER A 950 -32.70 -7.68 -8.08
C SER A 950 -32.97 -8.86 -7.13
N GLU A 951 -32.18 -9.00 -6.07
CA GLU A 951 -32.26 -10.11 -5.12
C GLU A 951 -31.92 -9.62 -3.70
N VAL A 952 -32.58 -10.22 -2.71
CA VAL A 952 -32.12 -10.28 -1.32
C VAL A 952 -31.72 -11.72 -1.06
N THR A 953 -30.45 -11.97 -0.76
CA THR A 953 -29.91 -13.25 -0.29
C THR A 953 -29.12 -12.96 0.98
N VAL A 954 -29.76 -13.06 2.14
CA VAL A 954 -29.17 -12.72 3.46
C VAL A 954 -29.74 -13.60 4.58
N GLY A 955 -29.16 -13.54 5.77
CA GLY A 955 -29.78 -14.00 7.01
C GLY A 955 -30.21 -12.84 7.93
N PHE A 956 -31.02 -13.13 8.94
CA PHE A 956 -31.38 -12.20 10.01
C PHE A 956 -31.20 -12.79 11.41
N ASP A 957 -30.58 -12.00 12.28
CA ASP A 957 -30.33 -12.28 13.70
C ASP A 957 -30.25 -10.92 14.44
N ASP A 958 -30.86 -10.82 15.63
CA ASP A 958 -30.81 -9.61 16.45
C ASP A 958 -29.39 -9.28 16.93
N ASP A 959 -28.55 -10.31 17.10
CA ASP A 959 -27.16 -10.22 17.57
C ASP A 959 -26.15 -9.99 16.45
N ALA A 960 -26.59 -9.88 15.19
CA ALA A 960 -25.70 -9.59 14.06
C ALA A 960 -25.00 -8.22 14.22
N PRO A 961 -23.71 -8.10 13.86
CA PRO A 961 -22.95 -6.86 14.11
C PRO A 961 -23.43 -5.70 13.23
N ASN A 962 -23.91 -5.99 12.03
CA ASN A 962 -24.20 -5.00 11.00
C ASN A 962 -25.71 -4.93 10.69
N SER A 963 -26.20 -3.72 10.42
CA SER A 963 -27.46 -3.56 9.68
C SER A 963 -27.26 -3.92 8.21
N ILE A 964 -28.34 -4.22 7.48
CA ILE A 964 -28.30 -4.56 6.05
C ILE A 964 -27.41 -3.59 5.25
N VAL A 965 -26.35 -4.14 4.64
CA VAL A 965 -25.46 -3.46 3.70
C VAL A 965 -25.89 -3.81 2.27
N CYS A 966 -25.74 -2.86 1.34
CA CYS A 966 -26.18 -3.02 -0.04
C CYS A 966 -24.97 -3.21 -0.97
N PRO A 967 -24.99 -4.16 -1.94
CA PRO A 967 -26.10 -5.07 -2.26
C PRO A 967 -26.27 -6.22 -1.23
N PRO A 968 -27.51 -6.61 -0.88
CA PRO A 968 -27.76 -7.65 0.11
C PRO A 968 -27.88 -9.02 -0.57
N ASP A 969 -26.86 -9.47 -1.30
CA ASP A 969 -26.86 -10.68 -2.14
C ASP A 969 -25.72 -11.67 -1.84
N ASP A 970 -25.10 -11.54 -0.67
CA ASP A 970 -23.89 -12.25 -0.25
C ASP A 970 -24.14 -13.42 0.72
N GLY A 971 -25.36 -13.59 1.22
CA GLY A 971 -25.72 -14.62 2.20
C GLY A 971 -25.26 -14.30 3.63
N ILE A 972 -24.80 -13.08 3.90
CA ILE A 972 -24.39 -12.64 5.26
C ILE A 972 -25.62 -12.41 6.14
N VAL A 973 -25.46 -12.62 7.45
CA VAL A 973 -26.50 -12.37 8.46
C VAL A 973 -26.46 -10.91 8.93
N PHE A 974 -27.61 -10.23 8.92
CA PHE A 974 -27.76 -8.83 9.31
C PHE A 974 -28.82 -8.64 10.41
N ARG A 975 -28.79 -7.49 11.10
CA ARG A 975 -29.89 -7.13 12.02
C ARG A 975 -31.18 -6.88 11.25
N PRO A 976 -32.30 -7.47 11.67
CA PRO A 976 -33.60 -7.21 11.05
C PRO A 976 -34.04 -5.76 11.29
N PHE A 977 -34.96 -5.27 10.46
CA PHE A 977 -35.49 -3.90 10.59
C PHE A 977 -36.25 -3.69 11.91
N GLU A 978 -36.99 -4.69 12.36
CA GLU A 978 -37.57 -4.82 13.70
C GLU A 978 -36.97 -6.04 14.40
N PRO A 979 -36.66 -5.94 15.71
CA PRO A 979 -35.97 -7.02 16.40
C PRO A 979 -36.84 -8.28 16.54
N LEU A 980 -36.24 -9.44 16.26
CA LEU A 980 -36.80 -10.79 16.42
C LEU A 980 -37.09 -11.14 17.88
N SER A 981 -36.40 -10.53 18.83
CA SER A 981 -36.57 -10.68 20.28
C SER A 981 -37.99 -10.39 20.79
N VAL A 982 -38.82 -9.70 20.00
CA VAL A 982 -40.27 -9.54 20.28
C VAL A 982 -41.00 -10.88 20.36
N LEU A 983 -40.46 -11.93 19.75
CA LEU A 983 -41.01 -13.29 19.72
C LEU A 983 -40.56 -14.14 20.92
N ILE A 984 -39.63 -13.66 21.74
CA ILE A 984 -39.12 -14.40 22.91
C ILE A 984 -40.26 -14.63 23.91
N GLY A 985 -40.36 -15.87 24.39
CA GLY A 985 -41.40 -16.33 25.32
C GLY A 985 -42.70 -16.78 24.65
N GLU A 986 -42.85 -16.67 23.32
CA GLU A 986 -43.93 -17.35 22.59
C GLU A 986 -43.65 -18.86 22.44
N ASN A 987 -44.67 -19.63 22.07
CA ASN A 987 -44.50 -21.06 21.79
C ASN A 987 -44.04 -21.27 20.34
N SER A 988 -43.01 -22.08 20.13
CA SER A 988 -42.46 -22.39 18.81
C SER A 988 -43.42 -23.18 17.90
N GLN A 989 -44.34 -23.97 18.46
CA GLN A 989 -45.18 -24.90 17.70
C GLN A 989 -46.24 -24.19 16.87
N GLY A 990 -46.33 -24.53 15.59
CA GLY A 990 -47.39 -24.06 14.70
C GLY A 990 -46.88 -23.63 13.32
N ILE A 991 -47.70 -22.88 12.60
CA ILE A 991 -47.37 -22.37 11.27
C ILE A 991 -46.72 -20.99 11.42
N TRP A 992 -45.49 -20.88 10.91
CA TRP A 992 -44.76 -19.63 10.74
C TRP A 992 -44.90 -19.15 9.31
N THR A 993 -45.24 -17.88 9.11
CA THR A 993 -45.52 -17.33 7.79
C THR A 993 -44.56 -16.20 7.44
N LEU A 994 -43.83 -16.33 6.33
CA LEU A 994 -43.07 -15.25 5.71
C LEU A 994 -43.98 -14.52 4.71
N GLU A 995 -44.27 -13.24 4.95
CA GLU A 995 -45.06 -12.38 4.07
C GLU A 995 -44.14 -11.42 3.30
N VAL A 996 -44.16 -11.51 1.96
CA VAL A 996 -43.50 -10.56 1.05
C VAL A 996 -44.55 -9.68 0.39
N LYS A 997 -44.47 -8.37 0.63
CA LYS A 997 -45.39 -7.37 0.11
C LYS A 997 -44.67 -6.40 -0.81
N VAL A 998 -45.17 -6.24 -2.03
CA VAL A 998 -44.75 -5.19 -2.96
C VAL A 998 -45.45 -3.88 -2.58
N LEU A 999 -44.70 -2.84 -2.30
CA LEU A 999 -45.22 -1.55 -1.83
C LEU A 999 -45.50 -0.56 -2.99
N GLU A 1000 -44.77 -0.68 -4.11
CA GLU A 1000 -44.92 0.16 -5.30
C GLU A 1000 -44.76 -0.70 -6.57
N THR A 1001 -45.60 -0.47 -7.59
CA THR A 1001 -45.53 -1.15 -8.91
C THR A 1001 -45.29 -0.12 -10.02
N GLY A 1002 -44.63 -0.54 -11.12
CA GLY A 1002 -44.48 0.29 -12.31
C GLY A 1002 -43.23 0.02 -13.15
N PHE A 1003 -42.21 -0.64 -12.60
CA PHE A 1003 -40.94 -0.88 -13.28
C PHE A 1003 -40.32 -2.20 -12.79
N GLY A 1004 -40.09 -3.17 -13.69
CA GLY A 1004 -39.19 -4.31 -13.46
C GLY A 1004 -39.80 -5.72 -13.62
N ALA A 1005 -38.96 -6.74 -13.42
CA ALA A 1005 -39.24 -8.14 -13.76
C ALA A 1005 -39.96 -8.89 -12.62
N PRO A 1006 -40.86 -9.86 -12.92
CA PRO A 1006 -41.44 -10.75 -11.91
C PRO A 1006 -40.34 -11.51 -11.17
N GLY A 1007 -40.65 -11.97 -9.96
CA GLY A 1007 -39.69 -12.61 -9.09
C GLY A 1007 -40.30 -13.74 -8.28
N THR A 1008 -39.58 -14.21 -7.27
CA THR A 1008 -39.97 -15.35 -6.44
C THR A 1008 -39.52 -15.17 -5.00
N ILE A 1009 -40.33 -15.64 -4.06
CA ILE A 1009 -39.81 -16.08 -2.76
C ILE A 1009 -39.06 -17.37 -3.06
N GLY A 1010 -37.73 -17.34 -2.95
CA GLY A 1010 -36.86 -18.50 -3.09
C GLY A 1010 -36.90 -19.31 -1.79
N GLU A 1011 -35.75 -19.76 -1.33
CA GLU A 1011 -35.62 -20.51 -0.07
C GLU A 1011 -35.56 -19.58 1.14
N TRP A 1012 -36.17 -19.97 2.26
CA TRP A 1012 -35.92 -19.35 3.55
C TRP A 1012 -35.99 -20.38 4.68
N ASN A 1013 -35.22 -20.12 5.73
CA ASN A 1013 -35.07 -21.03 6.85
C ASN A 1013 -35.44 -20.30 8.15
N ILE A 1014 -36.06 -21.03 9.08
CA ILE A 1014 -36.29 -20.56 10.44
C ILE A 1014 -35.57 -21.48 11.41
N GLU A 1015 -34.85 -20.90 12.35
CA GLU A 1015 -34.06 -21.63 13.33
C GLU A 1015 -34.48 -21.19 14.74
N PHE A 1016 -34.73 -22.19 15.60
CA PHE A 1016 -34.95 -21.96 17.03
C PHE A 1016 -33.78 -22.57 17.77
N CYS A 1017 -33.15 -21.79 18.63
CA CYS A 1017 -32.11 -22.30 19.51
C CYS A 1017 -32.72 -22.71 20.85
N ALA A 1018 -32.55 -23.99 21.21
CA ALA A 1018 -32.93 -24.50 22.52
C ALA A 1018 -31.68 -24.57 23.41
N LEU A 1019 -31.73 -23.90 24.57
CA LEU A 1019 -30.67 -23.96 25.57
C LEU A 1019 -30.62 -25.36 26.21
N GLY A 1020 -29.51 -26.07 26.03
CA GLY A 1020 -29.17 -27.23 26.83
C GLY A 1020 -28.57 -26.77 28.15
N ASN A 1021 -29.15 -27.19 29.28
CA ASN A 1021 -28.52 -26.98 30.59
C ASN A 1021 -27.38 -28.00 30.75
N ALA A 1022 -26.14 -27.61 30.39
CA ALA A 1022 -24.97 -28.40 30.72
C ALA A 1022 -24.65 -28.25 32.22
N VAL A 1023 -24.45 -29.37 32.92
CA VAL A 1023 -23.97 -29.36 34.30
C VAL A 1023 -22.46 -29.49 34.26
N GLY A 1024 -21.74 -28.48 34.76
CA GLY A 1024 -20.27 -28.48 34.73
C GLY A 1024 -19.62 -29.46 35.72
N PRO A 1025 -18.37 -29.87 35.44
CA PRO A 1025 -17.61 -30.71 36.36
C PRO A 1025 -17.31 -29.96 37.67
N GLU A 1026 -17.10 -30.71 38.76
CA GLU A 1026 -16.71 -30.18 40.06
C GLU A 1026 -15.32 -30.68 40.46
N MET A 1027 -14.51 -29.78 41.04
CA MET A 1027 -13.23 -30.17 41.64
C MET A 1027 -13.44 -30.91 42.95
N MET A 1028 -13.14 -32.20 42.96
CA MET A 1028 -13.22 -33.04 44.15
C MET A 1028 -11.94 -32.94 45.01
N THR A 1029 -10.77 -32.84 44.38
CA THR A 1029 -9.48 -32.75 45.09
C THR A 1029 -8.47 -31.95 44.27
N ASN A 1030 -7.76 -31.02 44.92
CA ASN A 1030 -6.70 -30.20 44.34
C ASN A 1030 -5.67 -29.86 45.43
N ASP A 1031 -4.96 -30.90 45.88
CA ASP A 1031 -4.00 -30.85 46.98
C ASP A 1031 -2.57 -30.65 46.47
N THR A 1032 -1.70 -30.13 47.36
CA THR A 1032 -0.31 -29.82 47.00
C THR A 1032 0.52 -31.08 46.77
N LEU A 1033 1.20 -31.15 45.62
CA LEU A 1033 2.21 -32.17 45.37
C LEU A 1033 3.52 -31.80 46.07
N PHE A 1034 4.10 -32.73 46.84
CA PHE A 1034 5.41 -32.57 47.45
C PHE A 1034 6.46 -33.35 46.64
N VAL A 1035 7.54 -32.68 46.24
CA VAL A 1035 8.59 -33.26 45.39
C VAL A 1035 9.96 -32.93 45.95
N PRO A 1036 10.90 -33.89 46.03
CA PRO A 1036 12.27 -33.56 46.41
C PRO A 1036 13.00 -32.72 45.35
N PRO A 1037 14.01 -31.90 45.74
CA PRO A 1037 14.83 -31.16 44.79
C PRO A 1037 15.45 -32.07 43.72
N SER A 1038 15.40 -31.64 42.46
CA SER A 1038 15.91 -32.35 41.28
C SER A 1038 15.31 -33.77 41.06
N MET A 1039 14.15 -34.05 41.65
CA MET A 1039 13.44 -35.32 41.48
C MET A 1039 12.04 -35.10 40.90
N ALA A 1040 11.35 -36.22 40.62
CA ALA A 1040 10.02 -36.23 40.03
C ALA A 1040 9.06 -37.08 40.85
N ASN A 1041 7.81 -36.64 40.93
CA ASN A 1041 6.71 -37.39 41.53
C ASN A 1041 5.46 -37.33 40.62
N PRO A 1042 4.65 -38.40 40.60
CA PRO A 1042 3.41 -38.42 39.83
C PRO A 1042 2.32 -37.57 40.51
N VAL A 1043 1.54 -36.87 39.69
CA VAL A 1043 0.25 -36.28 40.10
C VAL A 1043 -0.80 -37.38 40.02
N THR A 1044 -1.30 -37.81 41.18
CA THR A 1044 -2.28 -38.90 41.29
C THR A 1044 -3.69 -38.36 41.53
N ALA A 1045 -4.70 -39.23 41.38
CA ALA A 1045 -6.10 -38.89 41.63
C ALA A 1045 -6.41 -38.51 43.09
N ASP A 1046 -5.54 -38.85 44.04
CA ASP A 1046 -5.66 -38.41 45.44
C ASP A 1046 -5.19 -36.95 45.63
N LEU A 1047 -4.48 -36.39 44.63
CA LEU A 1047 -3.99 -35.02 44.64
C LEU A 1047 -4.80 -34.13 43.69
N LEU A 1048 -5.15 -34.63 42.50
CA LEU A 1048 -5.88 -33.87 41.49
C LEU A 1048 -7.02 -34.70 40.90
N ARG A 1049 -8.26 -34.31 41.21
CA ARG A 1049 -9.46 -35.00 40.74
C ARG A 1049 -10.63 -34.06 40.51
N ALA A 1050 -11.11 -34.05 39.28
CA ALA A 1050 -12.41 -33.54 38.87
C ALA A 1050 -13.40 -34.70 38.74
N VAL A 1051 -14.67 -34.43 39.04
CA VAL A 1051 -15.78 -35.37 38.88
C VAL A 1051 -16.92 -34.68 38.16
N ASP A 1052 -17.68 -35.45 37.41
CA ASP A 1052 -18.86 -34.97 36.71
C ASP A 1052 -19.98 -36.00 36.88
N THR A 1053 -21.24 -35.55 36.92
CA THR A 1053 -22.39 -36.43 37.10
C THR A 1053 -22.81 -37.15 35.83
N GLU A 1054 -22.44 -36.60 34.68
CA GLU A 1054 -22.83 -37.04 33.34
C GLU A 1054 -21.66 -37.73 32.64
N GLN A 1055 -20.43 -37.28 32.89
CA GLN A 1055 -19.22 -37.71 32.17
C GLN A 1055 -18.26 -38.56 32.97
N GLY A 1056 -17.63 -39.53 32.30
CA GLY A 1056 -16.62 -40.42 32.87
C GLY A 1056 -15.20 -39.82 32.87
N PRO A 1057 -14.23 -40.44 33.58
CA PRO A 1057 -12.86 -39.92 33.66
C PRO A 1057 -12.12 -39.76 32.33
N GLY A 1058 -12.55 -40.46 31.27
CA GLY A 1058 -11.97 -40.32 29.94
C GLY A 1058 -12.43 -39.07 29.18
N GLU A 1059 -13.56 -38.50 29.59
CA GLU A 1059 -14.25 -37.38 28.93
C GLU A 1059 -13.93 -36.03 29.60
N LEU A 1060 -13.40 -36.06 30.84
CA LEU A 1060 -12.90 -34.86 31.52
C LEU A 1060 -11.51 -34.49 31.02
N VAL A 1061 -11.43 -33.45 30.18
CA VAL A 1061 -10.21 -32.98 29.53
C VAL A 1061 -9.67 -31.77 30.29
N TYR A 1062 -8.41 -31.86 30.69
CA TYR A 1062 -7.63 -30.80 31.30
C TYR A 1062 -6.81 -30.10 30.22
N SER A 1063 -6.92 -28.78 30.11
CA SER A 1063 -6.11 -27.95 29.21
C SER A 1063 -5.17 -27.06 30.01
N LEU A 1064 -3.86 -27.15 29.74
CA LEU A 1064 -2.85 -26.42 30.52
C LEU A 1064 -2.80 -24.95 30.12
N VAL A 1065 -3.01 -24.04 31.08
CA VAL A 1065 -3.01 -22.59 30.87
C VAL A 1065 -1.61 -22.01 31.09
N SER A 1066 -0.90 -22.50 32.11
CA SER A 1066 0.49 -22.14 32.36
C SER A 1066 1.27 -23.34 32.87
N THR A 1067 2.51 -23.50 32.44
CA THR A 1067 3.45 -24.52 32.94
C THR A 1067 4.09 -24.07 34.25
N PRO A 1068 4.72 -25.00 35.00
CA PRO A 1068 5.56 -24.64 36.13
C PRO A 1068 6.75 -23.76 35.72
N ALA A 1069 7.18 -22.88 36.62
CA ALA A 1069 8.29 -21.95 36.38
C ALA A 1069 9.66 -22.56 36.68
N PHE A 1070 9.70 -23.59 37.55
CA PHE A 1070 10.94 -24.18 38.09
C PHE A 1070 10.98 -25.71 37.90
N GLY A 1071 10.21 -26.22 36.95
CA GLY A 1071 10.10 -27.64 36.62
C GLY A 1071 9.30 -27.89 35.35
N SER A 1072 9.23 -29.16 34.96
CA SER A 1072 8.56 -29.61 33.73
C SER A 1072 7.49 -30.66 34.06
N LEU A 1073 6.39 -30.65 33.29
CA LEU A 1073 5.32 -31.65 33.38
C LEU A 1073 5.41 -32.64 32.21
N TYR A 1074 5.17 -33.91 32.49
CA TYR A 1074 5.21 -34.99 31.50
C TYR A 1074 3.94 -35.84 31.54
N VAL A 1075 3.46 -36.25 30.36
CA VAL A 1075 2.50 -37.36 30.20
C VAL A 1075 3.18 -38.48 29.43
N ILE A 1076 3.40 -39.63 30.07
CA ILE A 1076 4.00 -40.83 29.44
C ILE A 1076 5.23 -40.43 28.57
N ASP A 1077 6.20 -39.76 29.20
CA ASP A 1077 7.46 -39.25 28.62
C ASP A 1077 7.37 -38.07 27.64
N ARG A 1078 6.17 -37.52 27.35
CA ARG A 1078 6.00 -36.29 26.55
C ARG A 1078 5.90 -35.06 27.45
N GLU A 1079 6.81 -34.10 27.28
CA GLU A 1079 6.75 -32.81 27.98
C GLU A 1079 5.51 -32.01 27.56
N LEU A 1080 4.86 -31.35 28.52
CA LEU A 1080 3.68 -30.53 28.29
C LEU A 1080 4.05 -29.05 28.22
N GLU A 1081 3.49 -28.38 27.23
CA GLU A 1081 3.58 -26.93 27.01
C GLU A 1081 2.21 -26.27 27.27
N PRO A 1082 2.12 -24.93 27.43
CA PRO A 1082 0.82 -24.24 27.46
C PRO A 1082 -0.06 -24.63 26.27
N GLY A 1083 -1.34 -24.89 26.52
CA GLY A 1083 -2.30 -25.44 25.54
C GLY A 1083 -2.33 -26.98 25.48
N SER A 1084 -1.35 -27.69 26.05
CA SER A 1084 -1.35 -29.16 26.06
C SER A 1084 -2.53 -29.72 26.85
N THR A 1085 -3.12 -30.82 26.37
CA THR A 1085 -4.26 -31.47 27.02
C THR A 1085 -3.96 -32.87 27.55
N PHE A 1086 -4.66 -33.27 28.62
CA PHE A 1086 -4.67 -34.62 29.20
C PHE A 1086 -6.03 -34.89 29.87
N THR A 1087 -6.32 -36.13 30.28
CA THR A 1087 -7.64 -36.49 30.84
C THR A 1087 -7.58 -36.88 32.31
N GLN A 1088 -8.71 -36.87 33.02
CA GLN A 1088 -8.80 -37.45 34.38
C GLN A 1088 -8.36 -38.92 34.40
N ALA A 1089 -8.62 -39.69 33.33
CA ALA A 1089 -8.14 -41.07 33.20
C ALA A 1089 -6.60 -41.17 33.14
N THR A 1090 -5.93 -40.16 32.59
CA THR A 1090 -4.46 -40.05 32.57
C THR A 1090 -3.91 -39.88 33.98
N ILE A 1091 -4.54 -39.02 34.79
CA ILE A 1091 -4.19 -38.82 36.21
C ILE A 1091 -4.48 -40.09 37.03
N ASN A 1092 -5.64 -40.73 36.80
CA ASN A 1092 -6.02 -41.97 37.46
C ASN A 1092 -5.06 -43.13 37.16
N ALA A 1093 -4.46 -43.14 35.97
CA ALA A 1093 -3.42 -44.09 35.58
C ALA A 1093 -2.03 -43.75 36.15
N GLY A 1094 -1.87 -42.59 36.82
CA GLY A 1094 -0.59 -42.12 37.36
C GLY A 1094 0.37 -41.60 36.30
N ASN A 1095 -0.13 -41.26 35.11
CA ASN A 1095 0.70 -40.97 33.94
C ASN A 1095 1.14 -39.51 33.82
N LEU A 1096 0.65 -38.61 34.69
CA LEU A 1096 1.07 -37.21 34.77
C LEU A 1096 2.17 -37.07 35.83
N VAL A 1097 3.33 -36.55 35.45
CA VAL A 1097 4.53 -36.47 36.32
C VAL A 1097 5.10 -35.07 36.29
N TYR A 1098 5.41 -34.52 37.46
CA TYR A 1098 6.19 -33.28 37.57
C TYR A 1098 7.64 -33.61 37.92
N LEU A 1099 8.58 -32.95 37.23
CA LEU A 1099 10.02 -32.99 37.48
C LEU A 1099 10.52 -31.60 37.89
N ASN A 1100 11.14 -31.48 39.05
CA ASN A 1100 11.83 -30.25 39.45
C ASN A 1100 13.17 -30.12 38.71
N THR A 1101 13.41 -28.98 38.07
CA THR A 1101 14.64 -28.69 37.34
C THR A 1101 15.52 -27.65 38.05
N ASP A 1102 14.96 -26.88 38.98
CA ASP A 1102 15.70 -25.94 39.84
C ASP A 1102 15.67 -26.39 41.31
N PRO A 1103 16.78 -26.92 41.86
CA PRO A 1103 16.83 -27.38 43.24
C PRO A 1103 16.77 -26.26 44.29
N ALA A 1104 16.89 -24.99 43.90
CA ALA A 1104 16.77 -23.84 44.80
C ALA A 1104 15.32 -23.35 44.96
N ALA A 1105 14.40 -23.79 44.10
CA ALA A 1105 13.00 -23.44 44.18
C ALA A 1105 12.35 -24.06 45.42
N VAL A 1106 11.44 -23.31 46.07
CA VAL A 1106 10.69 -23.78 47.25
C VAL A 1106 9.23 -24.10 46.92
N ASN A 1107 8.64 -23.36 45.99
CA ASN A 1107 7.29 -23.58 45.50
C ASN A 1107 7.29 -23.46 43.98
N ASP A 1108 6.40 -24.22 43.37
CA ASP A 1108 6.11 -24.16 41.95
C ASP A 1108 4.60 -24.38 41.75
N ALA A 1109 4.07 -24.12 40.55
CA ALA A 1109 2.66 -24.30 40.27
C ALA A 1109 2.40 -24.29 38.77
N PHE A 1110 1.33 -24.98 38.37
CA PHE A 1110 0.77 -24.86 37.03
C PHE A 1110 -0.72 -24.56 37.12
N SER A 1111 -1.28 -24.03 36.05
CA SER A 1111 -2.70 -23.69 35.97
C SER A 1111 -3.36 -24.42 34.83
N PHE A 1112 -4.63 -24.79 34.98
CA PHE A 1112 -5.38 -25.59 34.01
C PHE A 1112 -6.87 -25.27 34.05
N VAL A 1113 -7.58 -25.57 32.97
CA VAL A 1113 -9.06 -25.61 32.92
C VAL A 1113 -9.50 -27.05 32.72
N VAL A 1114 -10.73 -27.39 33.09
CA VAL A 1114 -11.30 -28.74 32.86
C VAL A 1114 -12.62 -28.61 32.12
N GLU A 1115 -12.76 -29.27 30.97
CA GLU A 1115 -14.01 -29.34 30.22
C GLU A 1115 -14.53 -30.79 30.17
N ASP A 1116 -15.84 -30.93 30.04
CA ASP A 1116 -16.56 -32.22 30.02
C ASP A 1116 -16.99 -32.69 28.61
N GLY A 1117 -16.80 -31.83 27.59
CA GLY A 1117 -17.22 -32.05 26.21
C GLY A 1117 -18.72 -31.90 25.94
N THR A 1118 -19.53 -31.62 26.95
CA THR A 1118 -20.99 -31.41 26.90
C THR A 1118 -21.40 -29.96 27.21
N GLY A 1119 -20.43 -29.07 27.36
CA GLY A 1119 -20.63 -27.63 27.57
C GLY A 1119 -20.45 -27.17 29.01
N GLY A 1120 -20.12 -28.11 29.89
CA GLY A 1120 -19.75 -27.84 31.27
C GLY A 1120 -18.24 -27.71 31.41
N PHE A 1121 -17.78 -26.68 32.13
CA PHE A 1121 -16.35 -26.53 32.40
C PHE A 1121 -16.05 -25.92 33.77
N LEU A 1122 -14.83 -26.16 34.23
CA LEU A 1122 -14.19 -25.50 35.37
C LEU A 1122 -13.18 -24.48 34.86
N ALA A 1123 -13.42 -23.22 35.22
CA ALA A 1123 -12.53 -22.09 34.97
C ALA A 1123 -11.14 -22.30 35.58
N VAL A 1124 -10.20 -21.39 35.29
CA VAL A 1124 -8.77 -21.62 35.56
C VAL A 1124 -8.52 -21.98 37.03
N GLN A 1125 -8.02 -23.20 37.24
CA GLN A 1125 -7.59 -23.74 38.51
C GLN A 1125 -6.06 -23.71 38.61
N ARG A 1126 -5.55 -23.55 39.83
CA ARG A 1126 -4.12 -23.61 40.12
C ARG A 1126 -3.78 -24.87 40.92
N PHE A 1127 -2.82 -25.65 40.43
CA PHE A 1127 -2.24 -26.79 41.16
C PHE A 1127 -0.92 -26.37 41.80
N ASN A 1128 -0.81 -26.53 43.12
CA ASN A 1128 0.39 -26.11 43.86
C ASN A 1128 1.37 -27.27 44.03
N ILE A 1129 2.66 -26.95 43.90
CA ILE A 1129 3.76 -27.89 44.07
C ILE A 1129 4.73 -27.31 45.08
N LYS A 1130 5.16 -28.13 46.04
CA LYS A 1130 6.15 -27.74 47.04
C LYS A 1130 7.39 -28.60 46.92
N ILE A 1131 8.54 -27.94 46.82
CA ILE A 1131 9.83 -28.61 46.77
C ILE A 1131 10.31 -28.80 48.21
N ASP A 1132 10.42 -30.05 48.65
CA ASP A 1132 10.73 -30.42 50.05
C ASP A 1132 11.71 -31.60 50.11
N GLU A 1133 12.85 -31.41 50.77
CA GLU A 1133 13.88 -32.43 50.95
C GLU A 1133 13.37 -33.70 51.66
N ASN A 1134 12.28 -33.60 52.43
CA ASN A 1134 11.69 -34.72 53.15
C ASN A 1134 10.55 -35.41 52.38
N ALA A 1135 10.24 -34.96 51.16
CA ALA A 1135 9.21 -35.58 50.35
C ALA A 1135 9.61 -37.02 49.96
N VAL A 1136 8.63 -37.91 49.90
CA VAL A 1136 8.86 -39.31 49.51
C VAL A 1136 8.84 -39.40 47.98
N VAL A 1137 9.85 -40.06 47.39
CA VAL A 1137 9.89 -40.33 45.95
C VAL A 1137 8.87 -41.42 45.61
N GLY A 1138 7.98 -41.15 44.66
CA GLY A 1138 6.99 -42.13 44.19
C GLY A 1138 7.66 -43.31 43.50
N THR A 1139 7.60 -44.51 44.10
CA THR A 1139 8.17 -45.76 43.52
C THR A 1139 7.18 -46.54 42.66
N THR A 1140 6.07 -45.95 42.26
CA THR A 1140 5.06 -46.59 41.41
C THR A 1140 5.62 -46.68 39.99
N GLU A 1141 6.26 -47.80 39.63
CA GLU A 1141 6.45 -48.14 38.21
C GLU A 1141 5.08 -48.31 37.58
N ILE A 1142 4.73 -47.32 36.77
CA ILE A 1142 3.52 -47.27 35.95
C ILE A 1142 3.53 -48.49 35.04
N ALA A 1143 2.47 -49.30 35.13
CA ALA A 1143 2.23 -50.41 34.23
C ALA A 1143 2.06 -49.86 32.81
N ALA A 1144 3.16 -49.81 32.05
CA ALA A 1144 3.08 -49.77 30.59
C ALA A 1144 2.16 -50.92 30.18
N ALA A 1145 1.05 -50.62 29.50
CA ALA A 1145 0.17 -51.63 28.93
C ALA A 1145 0.99 -52.50 27.97
N THR A 1146 1.54 -53.61 28.49
CA THR A 1146 2.47 -54.47 27.78
C THR A 1146 1.70 -55.41 26.87
N ALA A 1147 1.93 -55.38 25.56
CA ALA A 1147 1.34 -56.37 24.65
C ALA A 1147 1.75 -57.81 24.99
N PHE A 1148 2.90 -58.01 25.66
CA PHE A 1148 3.39 -59.34 26.04
C PHE A 1148 4.29 -59.39 27.29
N LYS A 1149 4.23 -60.52 28.02
CA LYS A 1149 5.10 -60.89 29.14
C LYS A 1149 6.19 -61.87 28.70
N LEU A 1150 7.38 -61.77 29.28
CA LEU A 1150 8.55 -62.60 28.95
C LEU A 1150 9.12 -63.27 30.20
N PHE A 1151 9.13 -64.61 30.27
CA PHE A 1151 9.60 -65.35 31.45
C PHE A 1151 10.06 -66.79 31.12
N PRO A 1152 10.86 -67.46 31.98
CA PRO A 1152 11.62 -66.86 33.07
C PRO A 1152 12.69 -65.92 32.52
N ASN A 1153 12.91 -64.79 33.20
CA ASN A 1153 13.91 -63.80 32.83
C ASN A 1153 14.54 -63.26 34.14
N PRO A 1154 15.75 -63.71 34.52
CA PRO A 1154 16.72 -64.42 33.69
C PRO A 1154 16.33 -65.87 33.35
N THR A 1155 16.71 -66.33 32.15
CA THR A 1155 16.54 -67.71 31.70
C THR A 1155 17.85 -68.48 31.78
N THR A 1156 17.77 -69.78 32.06
CA THR A 1156 18.88 -70.73 31.88
C THR A 1156 18.73 -71.51 30.58
N ASP A 1157 17.65 -72.23 30.33
CA ASP A 1157 17.60 -73.11 29.15
C ASP A 1157 16.47 -72.81 28.17
N ARG A 1158 15.42 -72.10 28.63
CA ARG A 1158 14.21 -71.83 27.84
C ARG A 1158 13.56 -70.52 28.27
N ALA A 1159 13.03 -69.78 27.31
CA ALA A 1159 12.26 -68.57 27.56
C ALA A 1159 10.96 -68.62 26.76
N ARG A 1160 9.91 -68.00 27.29
CA ARG A 1160 8.61 -67.91 26.64
C ARG A 1160 8.01 -66.52 26.72
N ILE A 1161 7.21 -66.23 25.72
CA ILE A 1161 6.31 -65.08 25.66
C ILE A 1161 4.90 -65.54 26.00
N GLN A 1162 4.17 -64.72 26.76
CA GLN A 1162 2.73 -64.87 26.99
C GLN A 1162 2.03 -63.54 26.69
N LEU A 1163 0.98 -63.60 25.88
CA LEU A 1163 0.19 -62.46 25.45
C LEU A 1163 -1.05 -62.30 26.34
N ALA A 1164 -1.54 -61.07 26.49
CA ALA A 1164 -2.76 -60.79 27.24
C ALA A 1164 -4.03 -61.24 26.48
N ALA A 1165 -3.97 -61.31 25.14
CA ALA A 1165 -5.02 -61.80 24.26
C ALA A 1165 -4.43 -62.51 23.02
N PRO A 1166 -5.18 -63.38 22.32
CA PRO A 1166 -4.71 -64.04 21.10
C PRO A 1166 -4.39 -63.04 19.98
N LEU A 1167 -3.34 -63.30 19.20
CA LEU A 1167 -2.98 -62.43 18.07
C LEU A 1167 -4.09 -62.40 17.00
N ALA A 1168 -4.54 -61.20 16.59
CA ALA A 1168 -5.54 -61.03 15.53
C ALA A 1168 -4.99 -61.30 14.12
N GLN A 1169 -3.67 -61.23 13.94
CA GLN A 1169 -2.96 -61.53 12.70
C GLN A 1169 -1.57 -62.12 12.98
N SER A 1170 -0.90 -62.69 11.98
CA SER A 1170 0.45 -63.20 12.13
C SER A 1170 1.48 -62.08 12.34
N VAL A 1171 2.36 -62.23 13.35
CA VAL A 1171 3.36 -61.19 13.73
C VAL A 1171 4.77 -61.78 13.74
N PRO A 1172 5.77 -61.13 13.12
CA PRO A 1172 7.15 -61.59 13.18
C PRO A 1172 7.74 -61.41 14.59
N LEU A 1173 8.43 -62.45 15.06
CA LEU A 1173 9.19 -62.48 16.30
C LEU A 1173 10.67 -62.65 15.97
N ARG A 1174 11.50 -61.72 16.41
CA ARG A 1174 12.96 -61.74 16.24
C ARG A 1174 13.66 -61.61 17.58
N ILE A 1175 14.69 -62.42 17.78
CA ILE A 1175 15.54 -62.38 18.98
C ILE A 1175 16.98 -62.22 18.54
N PHE A 1176 17.66 -61.22 19.08
CA PHE A 1176 19.04 -60.91 18.71
C PHE A 1176 19.86 -60.50 19.93
N ASN A 1177 21.18 -60.71 19.88
CA ASN A 1177 22.08 -60.26 20.94
C ASN A 1177 22.33 -58.75 20.84
N VAL A 1178 22.99 -58.17 21.83
CA VAL A 1178 23.30 -56.72 21.87
C VAL A 1178 24.16 -56.22 20.71
N ASN A 1179 24.83 -57.10 19.98
CA ASN A 1179 25.60 -56.75 18.77
C ASN A 1179 24.76 -56.84 17.48
N GLY A 1180 23.44 -57.04 17.60
CA GLY A 1180 22.51 -57.15 16.46
C GLY A 1180 22.47 -58.52 15.79
N GLN A 1181 23.23 -59.50 16.29
CA GLN A 1181 23.29 -60.83 15.70
C GLN A 1181 22.01 -61.61 16.04
N THR A 1182 21.29 -62.07 15.03
CA THR A 1182 19.99 -62.74 15.20
C THR A 1182 20.17 -64.18 15.67
N MET A 1183 19.57 -64.50 16.82
CA MET A 1183 19.61 -65.80 17.46
C MET A 1183 18.40 -66.66 17.09
N LEU A 1184 17.24 -66.02 16.89
CA LEU A 1184 16.01 -66.66 16.46
C LEU A 1184 15.18 -65.67 15.65
N GLN A 1185 14.58 -66.13 14.54
CA GLN A 1185 13.58 -65.36 13.82
C GLN A 1185 12.47 -66.31 13.36
N THR A 1186 11.23 -65.99 13.70
CA THR A 1186 10.04 -66.79 13.39
C THR A 1186 8.82 -65.87 13.25
N THR A 1187 7.67 -66.43 12.88
CA THR A 1187 6.40 -65.69 12.83
C THR A 1187 5.39 -66.41 13.70
N LEU A 1188 4.76 -65.68 14.61
CA LEU A 1188 3.66 -66.18 15.43
C LEU A 1188 2.38 -66.16 14.61
N ALA A 1189 1.65 -67.27 14.59
CA ALA A 1189 0.42 -67.40 13.83
C ALA A 1189 -0.73 -66.60 14.48
N THR A 1190 -1.71 -66.19 13.69
CA THR A 1190 -3.00 -65.69 14.19
C THR A 1190 -3.59 -66.67 15.21
N GLY A 1191 -4.09 -66.17 16.33
CA GLY A 1191 -4.62 -66.95 17.45
C GLY A 1191 -3.60 -67.40 18.49
N SER A 1192 -2.30 -67.14 18.30
CA SER A 1192 -1.28 -67.49 19.31
C SER A 1192 -1.47 -66.68 20.59
N LEU A 1193 -1.39 -67.33 21.75
CA LEU A 1193 -1.43 -66.73 23.09
C LEU A 1193 -0.09 -66.86 23.82
N ASP A 1194 0.72 -67.83 23.43
CA ASP A 1194 2.02 -68.11 24.01
C ASP A 1194 3.00 -68.67 22.98
N PHE A 1195 4.29 -68.46 23.23
CA PHE A 1195 5.36 -69.01 22.41
C PHE A 1195 6.63 -69.25 23.22
N GLU A 1196 7.23 -70.43 23.12
CA GLU A 1196 8.40 -70.83 23.89
C GLU A 1196 9.54 -71.29 22.99
N TRP A 1197 10.78 -70.91 23.32
CA TRP A 1197 12.00 -71.32 22.62
C TRP A 1197 13.08 -71.78 23.61
N THR A 1198 14.07 -72.51 23.09
CA THR A 1198 15.26 -72.92 23.84
C THR A 1198 16.39 -71.91 23.69
N THR A 1199 17.05 -71.60 24.80
CA THR A 1199 18.23 -70.73 24.88
C THR A 1199 19.47 -71.49 25.35
N ALA A 1200 19.39 -72.81 25.50
CA ALA A 1200 20.48 -73.63 26.05
C ALA A 1200 21.80 -73.54 25.27
N ALA A 1201 21.73 -73.32 23.95
CA ALA A 1201 22.91 -73.18 23.10
C ALA A 1201 23.43 -71.73 22.99
N TRP A 1202 22.78 -70.77 23.65
CA TRP A 1202 23.14 -69.36 23.58
C TRP A 1202 24.12 -69.00 24.70
N PRO A 1203 25.18 -68.21 24.43
CA PRO A 1203 26.08 -67.70 25.47
C PRO A 1203 25.34 -66.91 26.55
N ALA A 1204 25.84 -66.94 27.79
CA ALA A 1204 25.36 -66.06 28.85
C ALA A 1204 25.51 -64.59 28.43
N GLY A 1205 24.45 -63.78 28.61
CA GLY A 1205 24.41 -62.42 28.08
C GLY A 1205 23.00 -61.86 27.93
N ILE A 1206 22.93 -60.65 27.39
CA ILE A 1206 21.68 -59.92 27.16
C ILE A 1206 21.24 -60.10 25.71
N TYR A 1207 19.96 -60.40 25.54
CA TYR A 1207 19.28 -60.54 24.26
C TYR A 1207 18.06 -59.62 24.23
N LEU A 1208 17.68 -59.19 23.03
CA LEU A 1208 16.50 -58.38 22.77
C LEU A 1208 15.50 -59.21 21.99
N VAL A 1209 14.27 -59.26 22.49
CA VAL A 1209 13.12 -59.98 21.94
C VAL A 1209 12.17 -58.96 21.35
N GLN A 1210 12.08 -58.90 20.03
CA GLN A 1210 11.27 -57.96 19.27
C GLN A 1210 10.09 -58.68 18.62
N MET A 1211 8.88 -58.17 18.85
CA MET A 1211 7.63 -58.64 18.26
C MET A 1211 6.87 -57.44 17.71
N GLY A 1212 6.81 -57.32 16.38
CA GLY A 1212 6.37 -56.07 15.74
C GLY A 1212 7.34 -54.91 16.03
N ASP A 1213 6.79 -53.78 16.47
CA ASP A 1213 7.52 -52.58 16.91
C ASP A 1213 8.00 -52.65 18.37
N GLN A 1214 7.45 -53.56 19.18
CA GLN A 1214 7.79 -53.67 20.60
C GLN A 1214 9.01 -54.57 20.85
N THR A 1215 9.93 -54.12 21.69
CA THR A 1215 11.15 -54.86 22.07
C THR A 1215 11.27 -55.01 23.59
N ARG A 1216 11.61 -56.21 24.07
CA ARG A 1216 11.84 -56.53 25.48
C ARG A 1216 13.20 -57.19 25.70
N ARG A 1217 13.83 -56.92 26.84
CA ARG A 1217 15.14 -57.47 27.22
C ARG A 1217 14.99 -58.86 27.85
N LEU A 1218 15.73 -59.85 27.34
CA LEU A 1218 15.93 -61.18 27.92
C LEU A 1218 17.38 -61.32 28.44
N VAL A 1219 17.56 -61.84 29.63
CA VAL A 1219 18.88 -62.13 30.21
C VAL A 1219 19.06 -63.64 30.29
N LYS A 1220 20.13 -64.16 29.67
CA LYS A 1220 20.56 -65.54 29.78
C LYS A 1220 21.69 -65.63 30.80
N GLN A 1221 21.49 -66.44 31.84
CA GLN A 1221 22.53 -66.76 32.82
C GLN A 1221 23.40 -67.94 32.37
#